data_AF-A0A7W0PIJ3-F1
#
_entry.id   AF-A0A7W0PIJ3-F1
#
_cell.length_a   1.000
_cell.length_b   1.000
_cell.length_c   1.000
_cell.angle_alpha   90.00
_cell.angle_beta   90.00
_cell.angle_gamma   90.00
#
_symmetry.space_group_name_H-M   'P 1'
#
loop_
_entity.id
_entity.type
_entity.pdbx_description
1 polymer ?
#
loop_
_entity_poly.entity_id
_entity_poly.type
_entity_poly.pdbx_seq_one_letter_code
_entity_poly.pdbx_strand_id
1 'polypeptide(L)'
;MSGDAYMLEQLTWYARRLRAMSPREASERSRRMLGHNVDAVSFSIAPRVWRSRWEPVPEDLLRQEPLRVAGGFLRQERAEGLRARLPAETAALVSRADALVEGRIQFFGYPEVRCVGASDEDRDPLSGRRWPRRHSKLIDYRRRAVGDPKWIWELNRCQDLSVLAAAWLLSGLTRYGEAASRRLLSWIGSHPPGRGIAWSSGFEAGIRAIALATTIDALRGSDFLSPEERATALRALWQHARWIERDPSTGSSANNHRIGELVGLVVIGSLAPELEDAPRWVETGVEALGREAERQIRPDGTNVEQAFSYQVFVVDLLLVATAALDCAGHPVPPAVAAAIERSGDALWAQLGVDEPVPTYGDTDDGRAIVLDGLELRDPRGTAAAVAARFGHAGCACVAKGLDPTAWWLFGADGADRLAQVEPAHTPGSLLLPDGGLAVLRSGRRRAVLDYGPHGHLSIAAHAHADALRLDVSLADDDLVVDPGVGSYFGQPRLREAFRGTGFHATVVVDGLSSSVPGGPFLWTRHAAARLLVADLAEGVVVAEHDGYERLEDPVLHRRAVVALGEAILVIDRLQAQGAHLYSQRWPLHPDLELDAPLVDRVVARQSRGGLVVALSASHPFALTAVRGHENPLRGWWSERLESVVPSWLVSTDVHAVGILEIAALLVPFESESVPAAAVQLEVGERVTRVEVLKPHGEELIELDLGSPVVEIRRAASMMRAR
;
A
#
# COMPACT_ATOMS: atom_id res chain seq x y z
N MET A 1 -27.73 -12.13 -11.14
CA MET A 1 -27.58 -11.56 -12.49
C MET A 1 -27.89 -12.63 -13.52
N SER A 2 -28.60 -12.29 -14.59
CA SER A 2 -28.79 -13.18 -15.75
C SER A 2 -27.48 -13.36 -16.52
N GLY A 3 -27.39 -14.42 -17.35
CA GLY A 3 -26.20 -14.69 -18.16
C GLY A 3 -25.87 -13.58 -19.17
N ASP A 4 -26.89 -12.92 -19.71
CA ASP A 4 -26.72 -11.85 -20.71
C ASP A 4 -26.18 -10.55 -20.11
N ALA A 5 -26.67 -10.16 -18.91
CA ALA A 5 -26.16 -8.99 -18.19
C ALA A 5 -24.68 -9.16 -17.83
N TYR A 6 -24.28 -10.38 -17.48
CA TYR A 6 -22.89 -10.73 -17.19
C TYR A 6 -21.99 -10.66 -18.44
N MET A 7 -22.45 -11.19 -19.57
CA MET A 7 -21.71 -11.12 -20.84
C MET A 7 -21.50 -9.68 -21.28
N LEU A 8 -22.51 -8.82 -21.11
CA LEU A 8 -22.41 -7.40 -21.43
C LEU A 8 -21.40 -6.67 -20.53
N GLU A 9 -21.41 -6.94 -19.22
CA GLU A 9 -20.44 -6.37 -18.28
C GLU A 9 -19.01 -6.79 -18.61
N GLN A 10 -18.80 -8.07 -18.94
CA GLN A 10 -17.50 -8.60 -19.38
C GLN A 10 -17.01 -7.91 -20.66
N LEU A 11 -17.85 -7.84 -21.70
CA LEU A 11 -17.50 -7.17 -22.95
C LEU A 11 -17.17 -5.69 -22.72
N THR A 12 -17.93 -5.03 -21.85
CA THR A 12 -17.69 -3.63 -21.48
C THR A 12 -16.35 -3.46 -20.77
N TRP A 13 -16.02 -4.34 -19.82
CA TRP A 13 -14.74 -4.32 -19.12
C TRP A 13 -13.57 -4.57 -20.08
N TYR A 14 -13.65 -5.60 -20.94
CA TYR A 14 -12.61 -5.87 -21.94
C TYR A 14 -12.44 -4.71 -22.92
N ALA A 15 -13.53 -4.09 -23.36
CA ALA A 15 -13.47 -2.93 -24.24
C ALA A 15 -12.79 -1.73 -23.56
N ARG A 16 -13.14 -1.43 -22.30
CA ARG A 16 -12.47 -0.38 -21.49
C ARG A 16 -10.98 -0.71 -21.32
N ARG A 17 -10.67 -1.96 -21.02
CA ARG A 17 -9.30 -2.40 -20.77
C ARG A 17 -8.44 -2.35 -22.04
N LEU A 18 -8.98 -2.71 -23.20
CA LEU A 18 -8.32 -2.58 -24.50
C LEU A 18 -8.03 -1.11 -24.86
N ARG A 19 -8.96 -0.19 -24.55
CA ARG A 19 -8.76 1.26 -24.77
C ARG A 19 -7.65 1.85 -23.90
N ALA A 20 -7.38 1.26 -22.73
CA ALA A 20 -6.30 1.66 -21.85
C ALA A 20 -4.91 1.09 -22.27
N MET A 21 -4.84 0.25 -23.30
CA MET A 21 -3.59 -0.39 -23.74
C MET A 21 -2.95 0.34 -24.91
N SER A 22 -1.62 0.34 -24.93
CA SER A 22 -0.90 0.64 -26.17
C SER A 22 -1.13 -0.47 -27.22
N PRO A 23 -1.00 -0.19 -28.53
CA PRO A 23 -1.10 -1.20 -29.57
C PRO A 23 -0.13 -2.37 -29.38
N ARG A 24 1.08 -2.07 -28.89
CA ARG A 24 2.09 -3.08 -28.55
C ARG A 24 1.61 -3.99 -27.43
N GLU A 25 1.11 -3.41 -26.33
CA GLU A 25 0.59 -4.20 -25.20
C GLU A 25 -0.59 -5.08 -25.63
N ALA A 26 -1.52 -4.56 -26.42
CA ALA A 26 -2.67 -5.31 -26.92
C ALA A 26 -2.22 -6.52 -27.78
N SER A 27 -1.21 -6.32 -28.64
CA SER A 27 -0.62 -7.40 -29.45
C SER A 27 0.05 -8.47 -28.58
N GLU A 28 0.87 -8.06 -27.61
CA GLU A 28 1.56 -8.96 -26.68
C GLU A 28 0.58 -9.79 -25.84
N ARG A 29 -0.46 -9.16 -25.29
CA ARG A 29 -1.51 -9.86 -24.52
C ARG A 29 -2.33 -10.81 -25.37
N SER A 30 -2.64 -10.44 -26.62
CA SER A 30 -3.36 -11.32 -27.55
C SER A 30 -2.55 -12.58 -27.87
N ARG A 31 -1.25 -12.42 -28.14
CA ARG A 31 -0.32 -13.56 -28.35
C ARG A 31 -0.24 -14.45 -27.11
N ARG A 32 -0.12 -13.87 -25.91
CA ARG A 32 -0.10 -14.63 -24.65
C ARG A 32 -1.39 -15.38 -24.39
N MET A 33 -2.55 -14.76 -24.65
CA MET A 33 -3.85 -15.42 -24.49
C MET A 33 -3.98 -16.66 -25.40
N LEU A 34 -3.51 -16.58 -26.64
CA LEU A 34 -3.45 -17.74 -27.53
C LEU A 34 -2.53 -18.83 -26.98
N GLY A 35 -1.34 -18.47 -26.50
CA GLY A 35 -0.43 -19.38 -25.81
C GLY A 35 -1.11 -20.09 -24.63
N HIS A 36 -1.76 -19.33 -23.74
CA HIS A 36 -2.47 -19.85 -22.58
C HIS A 36 -3.58 -20.84 -22.94
N ASN A 37 -4.28 -20.63 -24.06
CA ASN A 37 -5.28 -21.57 -24.55
C ASN A 37 -4.64 -22.88 -25.04
N VAL A 38 -3.54 -22.79 -25.80
CA VAL A 38 -2.76 -23.98 -26.23
C VAL A 38 -2.23 -24.75 -25.02
N ASP A 39 -1.77 -24.03 -24.00
CA ASP A 39 -1.27 -24.60 -22.76
C ASP A 39 -2.36 -25.31 -21.97
N ALA A 40 -3.55 -24.72 -21.89
CA ALA A 40 -4.70 -25.36 -21.26
C ALA A 40 -5.13 -26.64 -21.98
N VAL A 41 -5.09 -26.66 -23.31
CA VAL A 41 -5.34 -27.86 -24.12
C VAL A 41 -4.26 -28.91 -23.85
N SER A 42 -3.00 -28.51 -23.88
CA SER A 42 -1.85 -29.40 -23.61
C SER A 42 -1.91 -30.00 -22.20
N PHE A 43 -2.25 -29.18 -21.20
CA PHE A 43 -2.47 -29.58 -19.81
C PHE A 43 -3.58 -30.63 -19.67
N SER A 44 -4.66 -30.48 -20.44
CA SER A 44 -5.85 -31.35 -20.33
C SER A 44 -5.74 -32.64 -21.16
N ILE A 45 -5.25 -32.55 -22.40
CA ILE A 45 -5.26 -33.65 -23.37
C ILE A 45 -3.91 -34.40 -23.40
N ALA A 46 -2.79 -33.71 -23.11
CA ALA A 46 -1.45 -34.28 -23.15
C ALA A 46 -0.68 -34.06 -21.82
N PRO A 47 -1.20 -34.51 -20.67
CA PRO A 47 -0.63 -34.20 -19.35
C PRO A 47 0.80 -34.71 -19.13
N ARG A 48 1.26 -35.70 -19.91
CA ARG A 48 2.67 -36.15 -19.91
C ARG A 48 3.59 -35.13 -20.60
N VAL A 49 3.17 -34.60 -21.74
CA VAL A 49 3.91 -33.56 -22.49
C VAL A 49 3.93 -32.25 -21.70
N TRP A 50 2.85 -31.92 -21.01
CA TRP A 50 2.86 -30.79 -20.08
C TRP A 50 3.89 -31.00 -18.97
N ARG A 51 3.83 -32.14 -18.27
CA ARG A 51 4.73 -32.45 -17.14
C ARG A 51 6.20 -32.46 -17.54
N SER A 52 6.54 -33.00 -18.71
CA SER A 52 7.94 -33.02 -19.18
C SER A 52 8.55 -31.64 -19.39
N ARG A 53 7.75 -30.57 -19.52
CA ARG A 53 8.27 -29.18 -19.56
C ARG A 53 8.64 -28.62 -18.18
N TRP A 54 8.20 -29.28 -17.12
CA TRP A 54 8.37 -28.87 -15.72
C TRP A 54 9.20 -29.86 -14.90
N GLU A 55 9.66 -30.94 -15.53
CA GLU A 55 10.49 -31.99 -14.94
C GLU A 55 11.79 -32.08 -15.75
N PRO A 56 12.81 -31.25 -15.45
CA PRO A 56 14.09 -31.33 -16.14
C PRO A 56 14.78 -32.66 -15.83
N VAL A 57 15.67 -33.09 -16.72
CA VAL A 57 16.58 -34.21 -16.42
C VAL A 57 17.47 -33.77 -15.25
N PRO A 58 17.74 -34.63 -14.23
CA PRO A 58 18.52 -34.23 -13.06
C PRO A 58 19.88 -33.62 -13.39
N GLU A 59 20.53 -34.09 -14.46
CA GLU A 59 21.81 -33.58 -14.96
C GLU A 59 21.71 -32.14 -15.49
N ASP A 60 20.54 -31.73 -16.02
CA ASP A 60 20.31 -30.37 -16.54
C ASP A 60 19.84 -29.41 -15.43
N LEU A 61 19.47 -29.92 -14.26
CA LEU A 61 18.95 -29.12 -13.17
C LEU A 61 20.06 -28.44 -12.37
N LEU A 62 21.17 -29.16 -12.14
CA LEU A 62 22.22 -28.76 -11.23
C LEU A 62 23.57 -28.59 -11.94
N ARG A 63 24.23 -27.46 -11.72
CA ARG A 63 25.60 -27.21 -12.22
C ARG A 63 26.70 -27.69 -11.28
N GLN A 64 26.35 -27.91 -10.01
CA GLN A 64 27.25 -28.32 -8.95
C GLN A 64 26.50 -29.11 -7.88
N GLU A 65 27.25 -29.79 -7.01
CA GLU A 65 26.69 -30.50 -5.88
C GLU A 65 25.91 -29.57 -4.93
N PRO A 66 24.76 -30.00 -4.38
CA PRO A 66 24.00 -29.21 -3.41
C PRO A 66 24.85 -28.75 -2.23
N LEU A 67 24.74 -27.46 -1.89
CA LEU A 67 25.44 -26.89 -0.74
C LEU A 67 24.93 -27.50 0.57
N ARG A 68 25.87 -27.74 1.49
CA ARG A 68 25.61 -28.35 2.80
C ARG A 68 25.37 -27.34 3.92
N VAL A 69 25.63 -26.06 3.67
CA VAL A 69 25.52 -24.98 4.67
C VAL A 69 24.65 -23.87 4.10
N ALA A 70 23.82 -23.26 4.95
CA ALA A 70 23.02 -22.09 4.61
C ALA A 70 23.93 -20.94 4.15
N GLY A 71 23.62 -20.37 2.99
CA GLY A 71 24.35 -19.23 2.42
C GLY A 71 23.63 -17.90 2.58
N GLY A 72 22.37 -17.91 3.01
CA GLY A 72 21.50 -16.75 3.13
C GLY A 72 21.40 -16.15 4.53
N PHE A 73 20.35 -15.36 4.72
CA PHE A 73 20.18 -14.53 5.91
C PHE A 73 19.49 -15.26 7.09
N LEU A 74 18.78 -16.37 6.87
CA LEU A 74 18.26 -17.23 7.94
C LEU A 74 19.32 -18.27 8.34
N ARG A 75 20.20 -17.91 9.27
CA ARG A 75 21.29 -18.77 9.76
C ARG A 75 21.45 -18.71 11.28
N GLN A 76 22.04 -19.76 11.85
CA GLN A 76 22.17 -19.96 13.30
C GLN A 76 22.82 -18.77 14.03
N GLU A 77 23.90 -18.22 13.48
CA GLU A 77 24.60 -17.07 14.05
C GLU A 77 23.67 -15.86 14.24
N ARG A 78 22.84 -15.55 13.25
CA ARG A 78 21.87 -14.45 13.35
C ARG A 78 20.77 -14.78 14.34
N ALA A 79 20.32 -16.02 14.44
CA ALA A 79 19.33 -16.44 15.42
C ALA A 79 19.81 -16.21 16.86
N GLU A 80 21.08 -16.54 17.15
CA GLU A 80 21.69 -16.35 18.47
C GLU A 80 21.76 -14.88 18.87
N GLY A 81 22.18 -14.01 17.95
CA GLY A 81 22.22 -12.58 18.22
C GLY A 81 20.83 -11.94 18.31
N LEU A 82 19.83 -12.43 17.55
CA LEU A 82 18.45 -11.96 17.68
C LEU A 82 17.89 -12.29 19.08
N ARG A 83 18.07 -13.54 19.52
CA ARG A 83 17.64 -13.99 20.84
C ARG A 83 18.28 -13.16 21.96
N ALA A 84 19.53 -12.75 21.79
CA ALA A 84 20.25 -11.96 22.76
C ALA A 84 19.81 -10.48 22.79
N ARG A 85 19.51 -9.87 21.63
CA ARG A 85 19.21 -8.44 21.51
C ARG A 85 17.71 -8.11 21.57
N LEU A 86 16.86 -8.99 21.07
CA LEU A 86 15.41 -8.82 20.93
C LEU A 86 14.65 -10.05 21.48
N PRO A 87 14.73 -10.32 22.80
CA PRO A 87 14.15 -11.53 23.39
C PRO A 87 12.61 -11.53 23.36
N ALA A 88 11.96 -10.37 23.46
CA ALA A 88 10.50 -10.27 23.43
C ALA A 88 9.95 -10.55 22.02
N GLU A 89 10.56 -9.97 21.01
CA GLU A 89 10.22 -10.17 19.60
C GLU A 89 10.54 -11.60 19.16
N THR A 90 11.63 -12.17 19.67
CA THR A 90 11.95 -13.59 19.51
C THR A 90 10.84 -14.48 20.07
N ALA A 91 10.37 -14.20 21.29
CA ALA A 91 9.27 -14.95 21.90
C ALA A 91 7.97 -14.82 21.10
N ALA A 92 7.67 -13.62 20.57
CA ALA A 92 6.49 -13.40 19.73
C ALA A 92 6.57 -14.21 18.41
N LEU A 93 7.73 -14.23 17.75
CA LEU A 93 7.93 -15.04 16.54
C LEU A 93 7.76 -16.55 16.84
N VAL A 94 8.35 -17.03 17.93
CA VAL A 94 8.22 -18.44 18.35
C VAL A 94 6.76 -18.77 18.69
N SER A 95 6.03 -17.87 19.36
CA SER A 95 4.60 -18.03 19.64
C SER A 95 3.77 -18.13 18.36
N ARG A 96 4.10 -17.32 17.35
CA ARG A 96 3.47 -17.43 16.02
C ARG A 96 3.76 -18.79 15.38
N ALA A 97 4.98 -19.29 15.49
CA ALA A 97 5.34 -20.61 14.98
C ALA A 97 4.62 -21.76 15.72
N ASP A 98 4.36 -21.62 17.02
CA ASP A 98 3.55 -22.58 17.78
C ASP A 98 2.13 -22.68 17.22
N ALA A 99 1.49 -21.55 16.93
CA ALA A 99 0.18 -21.53 16.27
C ALA A 99 0.22 -22.26 14.91
N LEU A 100 1.25 -22.01 14.10
CA LEU A 100 1.43 -22.65 12.78
C LEU A 100 1.61 -24.18 12.89
N VAL A 101 2.38 -24.68 13.86
CA VAL A 101 2.55 -26.13 14.11
C VAL A 101 1.21 -26.78 14.46
N GLU A 102 0.34 -26.06 15.15
CA GLU A 102 -1.01 -26.50 15.52
C GLU A 102 -2.05 -26.28 14.39
N GLY A 103 -1.59 -25.85 13.21
CA GLY A 103 -2.43 -25.61 12.04
C GLY A 103 -3.31 -24.36 12.15
N ARG A 104 -3.00 -23.45 13.08
CA ARG A 104 -3.66 -22.16 13.22
C ARG A 104 -2.90 -21.10 12.42
N ILE A 105 -3.62 -20.41 11.57
CA ILE A 105 -3.09 -19.36 10.72
C ILE A 105 -3.92 -18.11 10.93
N GLN A 106 -3.26 -16.97 10.96
CA GLN A 106 -3.90 -15.67 11.04
C GLN A 106 -3.52 -14.84 9.81
N PHE A 107 -4.48 -14.15 9.23
CA PHE A 107 -4.31 -13.32 8.04
C PHE A 107 -4.72 -11.89 8.36
N PHE A 108 -3.83 -10.92 8.14
CA PHE A 108 -4.12 -9.48 8.22
C PHE A 108 -4.90 -9.06 9.49
N GLY A 109 -4.49 -9.56 10.66
CA GLY A 109 -5.15 -9.25 11.95
C GLY A 109 -6.58 -9.80 12.12
N TYR A 110 -7.10 -10.63 11.21
CA TYR A 110 -8.38 -11.32 11.39
C TYR A 110 -8.29 -12.45 12.42
N PRO A 111 -9.42 -12.96 12.95
CA PRO A 111 -9.40 -14.12 13.82
C PRO A 111 -8.70 -15.33 13.17
N GLU A 112 -8.02 -16.13 14.00
CA GLU A 112 -7.34 -17.34 13.54
C GLU A 112 -8.29 -18.31 12.84
N VAL A 113 -7.80 -18.91 11.75
CA VAL A 113 -8.44 -20.02 11.05
C VAL A 113 -7.62 -21.29 11.20
N ARG A 114 -8.28 -22.44 11.09
CA ARG A 114 -7.59 -23.74 11.05
C ARG A 114 -7.42 -24.21 9.60
N CYS A 115 -6.20 -24.50 9.22
CA CYS A 115 -5.85 -25.14 7.95
C CYS A 115 -5.23 -26.51 8.24
N VAL A 116 -5.94 -27.59 7.89
CA VAL A 116 -5.55 -28.98 8.21
C VAL A 116 -4.99 -29.65 6.96
N GLY A 117 -3.69 -29.44 6.72
CA GLY A 117 -2.92 -30.17 5.72
C GLY A 117 -3.28 -29.92 4.26
N ALA A 118 -2.77 -30.78 3.36
CA ALA A 118 -2.80 -30.59 1.90
C ALA A 118 -4.21 -30.43 1.29
N SER A 119 -5.26 -30.97 1.91
CA SER A 119 -6.63 -30.86 1.41
C SER A 119 -7.22 -29.45 1.55
N ASP A 120 -6.64 -28.60 2.40
CA ASP A 120 -7.10 -27.24 2.65
C ASP A 120 -6.34 -26.16 1.86
N GLU A 121 -5.26 -26.52 1.17
CA GLU A 121 -4.41 -25.53 0.46
C GLU A 121 -5.07 -24.92 -0.81
N ASP A 122 -6.11 -25.59 -1.35
CA ASP A 122 -7.01 -25.07 -2.40
C ASP A 122 -8.33 -24.52 -1.80
N ARG A 123 -8.48 -24.52 -0.48
CA ARG A 123 -9.69 -24.10 0.22
C ARG A 123 -9.45 -22.74 0.86
N ASP A 124 -10.25 -21.77 0.45
CA ASP A 124 -10.22 -20.43 1.01
C ASP A 124 -10.45 -20.48 2.54
N PRO A 125 -9.51 -19.96 3.34
CA PRO A 125 -9.50 -20.19 4.78
C PRO A 125 -10.65 -19.50 5.51
N LEU A 126 -11.20 -18.40 4.97
CA LEU A 126 -12.29 -17.65 5.61
C LEU A 126 -13.66 -18.10 5.11
N SER A 127 -13.86 -18.20 3.80
CA SER A 127 -15.15 -18.58 3.22
C SER A 127 -15.39 -20.09 3.20
N GLY A 128 -14.33 -20.89 3.37
CA GLY A 128 -14.37 -22.35 3.28
C GLY A 128 -14.63 -22.89 1.87
N ARG A 129 -14.69 -22.02 0.85
CA ARG A 129 -14.95 -22.39 -0.55
C ARG A 129 -13.69 -22.92 -1.21
N ARG A 130 -13.85 -23.84 -2.16
CA ARG A 130 -12.72 -24.48 -2.85
C ARG A 130 -12.45 -23.83 -4.20
N TRP A 131 -11.21 -23.43 -4.43
CA TRP A 131 -10.76 -22.89 -5.69
C TRP A 131 -10.58 -23.99 -6.77
N PRO A 132 -10.86 -23.71 -8.06
CA PRO A 132 -10.86 -24.74 -9.09
C PRO A 132 -9.47 -25.34 -9.36
N ARG A 133 -9.37 -26.67 -9.39
CA ARG A 133 -8.13 -27.41 -9.73
C ARG A 133 -8.00 -27.65 -11.24
N ARG A 134 -7.89 -26.58 -12.02
CA ARG A 134 -7.66 -26.61 -13.49
C ARG A 134 -6.43 -25.80 -13.88
N HIS A 135 -6.13 -25.72 -15.17
CA HIS A 135 -5.05 -24.87 -15.65
C HIS A 135 -5.23 -23.43 -15.16
N SER A 136 -4.21 -22.86 -14.54
CA SER A 136 -4.28 -21.63 -13.76
C SER A 136 -4.76 -20.43 -14.57
N LYS A 137 -4.33 -20.34 -15.83
CA LYS A 137 -4.74 -19.26 -16.76
C LYS A 137 -6.20 -19.33 -17.20
N LEU A 138 -6.90 -20.44 -16.94
CA LEU A 138 -8.34 -20.55 -17.16
C LEU A 138 -9.15 -20.17 -15.92
N ILE A 139 -8.53 -19.94 -14.77
CA ILE A 139 -9.23 -19.54 -13.55
C ILE A 139 -9.49 -18.04 -13.62
N ASP A 140 -10.75 -17.68 -13.83
CA ASP A 140 -11.19 -16.29 -13.78
C ASP A 140 -11.43 -15.89 -12.33
N TYR A 141 -10.35 -15.56 -11.63
CA TYR A 141 -10.38 -15.16 -10.22
C TYR A 141 -11.10 -13.83 -9.96
N ARG A 142 -11.41 -13.07 -11.02
CA ARG A 142 -12.20 -11.84 -10.91
C ARG A 142 -13.68 -12.15 -10.72
N ARG A 143 -14.11 -13.41 -10.91
CA ARG A 143 -15.47 -13.86 -10.62
C ARG A 143 -15.65 -14.18 -9.14
N ARG A 144 -16.58 -13.49 -8.50
CA ARG A 144 -16.99 -13.72 -7.09
C ARG A 144 -17.60 -15.08 -6.78
N ALA A 145 -17.90 -15.88 -7.81
CA ALA A 145 -18.56 -17.17 -7.65
C ALA A 145 -17.80 -18.10 -6.69
N VAL A 146 -16.47 -17.96 -6.60
CA VAL A 146 -15.63 -18.73 -5.69
C VAL A 146 -15.24 -17.93 -4.45
N GLY A 147 -14.85 -16.66 -4.56
CA GLY A 147 -14.49 -15.82 -3.41
C GLY A 147 -13.54 -14.69 -3.80
N ASP A 148 -13.07 -13.93 -2.81
CA ASP A 148 -11.96 -13.00 -3.02
C ASP A 148 -10.64 -13.80 -3.09
N PRO A 149 -9.85 -13.68 -4.17
CA PRO A 149 -8.63 -14.45 -4.31
C PRO A 149 -7.52 -14.07 -3.33
N LYS A 150 -7.59 -12.93 -2.63
CA LYS A 150 -6.52 -12.48 -1.73
C LYS A 150 -6.20 -13.49 -0.64
N TRP A 151 -7.21 -14.09 0.00
CA TRP A 151 -7.01 -15.03 1.11
C TRP A 151 -6.30 -16.30 0.69
N ILE A 152 -6.74 -16.90 -0.42
CA ILE A 152 -6.12 -18.11 -0.95
C ILE A 152 -4.75 -17.83 -1.55
N TRP A 153 -4.54 -16.66 -2.14
CA TRP A 153 -3.21 -16.24 -2.58
C TRP A 153 -2.27 -16.09 -1.40
N GLU A 154 -2.70 -15.45 -0.32
CA GLU A 154 -1.86 -15.29 0.87
C GLU A 154 -1.44 -16.64 1.47
N LEU A 155 -2.38 -17.58 1.61
CA LEU A 155 -2.05 -18.96 2.04
C LEU A 155 -1.02 -19.61 1.10
N ASN A 156 -1.13 -19.35 -0.20
CA ASN A 156 -0.24 -19.87 -1.23
C ASN A 156 1.00 -18.99 -1.51
N ARG A 157 1.26 -17.95 -0.72
CA ARG A 157 2.56 -17.28 -0.63
C ARG A 157 3.52 -18.03 0.28
N CYS A 158 2.99 -18.95 1.10
CA CYS A 158 3.76 -19.85 1.96
C CYS A 158 4.71 -19.13 2.94
N GLN A 159 4.32 -17.95 3.42
CA GLN A 159 5.12 -17.17 4.37
C GLN A 159 5.24 -17.84 5.75
N ASP A 160 4.39 -18.83 6.03
CA ASP A 160 4.51 -19.71 7.19
C ASP A 160 5.84 -20.48 7.22
N LEU A 161 6.42 -20.78 6.06
CA LEU A 161 7.69 -21.52 5.95
C LEU A 161 8.87 -20.73 6.55
N SER A 162 8.99 -19.43 6.26
CA SER A 162 10.09 -18.61 6.79
C SER A 162 9.96 -18.43 8.31
N VAL A 163 8.73 -18.32 8.82
CA VAL A 163 8.46 -18.24 10.27
C VAL A 163 8.86 -19.54 10.97
N LEU A 164 8.48 -20.70 10.44
CA LEU A 164 8.85 -22.01 11.01
C LEU A 164 10.38 -22.24 10.97
N ALA A 165 11.04 -21.87 9.87
CA ALA A 165 12.50 -21.97 9.77
C ALA A 165 13.21 -21.04 10.76
N ALA A 166 12.77 -19.78 10.88
CA ALA A 166 13.31 -18.83 11.85
C ALA A 166 13.10 -19.33 13.29
N ALA A 167 11.91 -19.85 13.63
CA ALA A 167 11.62 -20.39 14.95
C ALA A 167 12.46 -21.63 15.30
N TRP A 168 12.75 -22.49 14.31
CA TRP A 168 13.69 -23.60 14.50
C TRP A 168 15.08 -23.10 14.88
N LEU A 169 15.64 -22.14 14.14
CA LEU A 169 16.96 -21.56 14.43
C LEU A 169 16.96 -20.83 15.80
N LEU A 170 15.87 -20.14 16.14
CA LEU A 170 15.73 -19.39 17.39
C LEU A 170 15.54 -20.27 18.62
N SER A 171 14.97 -21.47 18.49
CA SER A 171 14.67 -22.34 19.64
C SER A 171 15.52 -23.60 19.72
N GLY A 172 16.08 -24.06 18.59
CA GLY A 172 16.71 -25.37 18.45
C GLY A 172 15.71 -26.55 18.46
N LEU A 173 14.40 -26.30 18.56
CA LEU A 173 13.39 -27.37 18.64
C LEU A 173 13.09 -27.96 17.25
N THR A 174 13.31 -29.26 17.08
CA THR A 174 13.17 -29.95 15.78
C THR A 174 11.75 -29.89 15.22
N ARG A 175 10.72 -29.78 16.07
CA ARG A 175 9.31 -29.70 15.67
C ARG A 175 9.04 -28.61 14.62
N TYR A 176 9.74 -27.48 14.68
CA TYR A 176 9.55 -26.39 13.73
C TYR A 176 10.21 -26.69 12.38
N GLY A 177 11.41 -27.27 12.39
CA GLY A 177 12.10 -27.71 11.16
C GLY A 177 11.35 -28.84 10.46
N GLU A 178 10.83 -29.81 11.22
CA GLU A 178 9.96 -30.89 10.73
C GLU A 178 8.63 -30.37 10.18
N ALA A 179 8.04 -29.34 10.81
CA ALA A 179 6.84 -28.70 10.31
C ALA A 179 7.11 -27.93 9.00
N ALA A 180 8.23 -27.18 8.94
CA ALA A 180 8.64 -26.47 7.74
C ALA A 180 8.87 -27.42 6.56
N SER A 181 9.63 -28.52 6.75
CA SER A 181 9.91 -29.48 5.68
C SER A 181 8.64 -30.19 5.21
N ARG A 182 7.78 -30.63 6.14
CA ARG A 182 6.50 -31.27 5.82
C ARG A 182 5.56 -30.33 5.05
N ARG A 183 5.45 -29.08 5.49
CA ARG A 183 4.62 -28.06 4.83
C ARG A 183 5.15 -27.74 3.42
N LEU A 184 6.46 -27.60 3.27
CA LEU A 184 7.13 -27.37 1.99
C LEU A 184 6.84 -28.50 1.00
N LEU A 185 7.10 -29.74 1.39
CA LEU A 185 6.91 -30.91 0.52
C LEU A 185 5.43 -31.18 0.22
N SER A 186 4.55 -30.98 1.21
CA SER A 186 3.09 -31.03 1.02
C SER A 186 2.66 -30.08 -0.11
N TRP A 187 3.05 -28.81 -0.01
CA TRP A 187 2.67 -27.79 -0.98
C TRP A 187 3.21 -28.10 -2.38
N ILE A 188 4.49 -28.49 -2.49
CA ILE A 188 5.12 -28.85 -3.77
C ILE A 188 4.36 -30.02 -4.43
N GLY A 189 3.98 -31.05 -3.66
CA GLY A 189 3.24 -32.20 -4.18
C GLY A 189 1.81 -31.87 -4.61
N SER A 190 1.16 -30.92 -3.94
CA SER A 190 -0.24 -30.54 -4.18
C SER A 190 -0.41 -29.45 -5.26
N HIS A 191 0.62 -28.63 -5.53
CA HIS A 191 0.57 -27.48 -6.46
C HIS A 191 1.60 -27.57 -7.60
N PRO A 192 1.50 -28.56 -8.50
CA PRO A 192 2.37 -28.63 -9.67
C PRO A 192 2.18 -27.40 -10.58
N PRO A 193 3.21 -27.00 -11.33
CA PRO A 193 3.17 -25.80 -12.17
C PRO A 193 1.96 -25.71 -13.09
N GLY A 194 1.31 -24.56 -13.05
CA GLY A 194 0.15 -24.23 -13.87
C GLY A 194 -1.16 -24.86 -13.45
N ARG A 195 -1.24 -25.56 -12.30
CA ARG A 195 -2.51 -26.06 -11.75
C ARG A 195 -2.98 -25.18 -10.58
N GLY A 196 -4.26 -24.80 -10.58
CA GLY A 196 -4.87 -24.08 -9.47
C GLY A 196 -4.51 -22.59 -9.42
N ILE A 197 -5.07 -21.90 -8.42
CA ILE A 197 -4.97 -20.44 -8.32
C ILE A 197 -3.58 -19.94 -7.91
N ALA A 198 -2.78 -20.78 -7.23
CA ALA A 198 -1.41 -20.47 -6.79
C ALA A 198 -0.44 -20.13 -7.95
N TRP A 199 -0.76 -20.58 -9.17
CA TRP A 199 0.03 -20.34 -10.39
C TRP A 199 -0.67 -19.34 -11.35
N SER A 200 -1.62 -18.54 -10.87
CA SER A 200 -2.42 -17.65 -11.72
C SER A 200 -1.62 -16.48 -12.32
N SER A 201 -0.59 -15.97 -11.64
CA SER A 201 0.29 -14.89 -12.10
C SER A 201 1.78 -15.19 -11.80
N GLY A 202 2.68 -14.48 -12.48
CA GLY A 202 4.12 -14.51 -12.17
C GLY A 202 4.41 -13.91 -10.80
N PHE A 203 3.71 -12.83 -10.43
CA PHE A 203 3.84 -12.18 -9.12
C PHE A 203 3.63 -13.14 -7.94
N GLU A 204 2.53 -13.91 -7.91
CA GLU A 204 2.29 -14.85 -6.81
C GLU A 204 3.36 -15.97 -6.77
N ALA A 205 3.92 -16.35 -7.91
CA ALA A 205 5.06 -17.26 -7.96
C ALA A 205 6.36 -16.62 -7.45
N GLY A 206 6.58 -15.33 -7.72
CA GLY A 206 7.72 -14.56 -7.24
C GLY A 206 7.72 -14.40 -5.72
N ILE A 207 6.61 -13.97 -5.13
CA ILE A 207 6.51 -13.81 -3.66
C ILE A 207 6.69 -15.16 -2.95
N ARG A 208 6.04 -16.21 -3.44
CA ARG A 208 6.21 -17.56 -2.89
C ARG A 208 7.65 -18.07 -3.03
N ALA A 209 8.32 -17.79 -4.15
CA ALA A 209 9.70 -18.18 -4.36
C ALA A 209 10.65 -17.60 -3.29
N ILE A 210 10.40 -16.38 -2.80
CA ILE A 210 11.16 -15.77 -1.70
C ILE A 210 11.07 -16.64 -0.44
N ALA A 211 9.85 -17.00 -0.03
CA ALA A 211 9.63 -17.82 1.17
C ALA A 211 10.23 -19.23 1.02
N LEU A 212 10.05 -19.87 -0.13
CA LEU A 212 10.59 -21.20 -0.43
C LEU A 212 12.12 -21.18 -0.44
N ALA A 213 12.75 -20.27 -1.18
CA ALA A 213 14.21 -20.22 -1.33
C ALA A 213 14.89 -19.95 0.01
N THR A 214 14.36 -19.00 0.78
CA THR A 214 14.89 -18.68 2.12
C THR A 214 14.79 -19.87 3.07
N THR A 215 13.66 -20.59 3.05
CA THR A 215 13.44 -21.78 3.89
C THR A 215 14.33 -22.93 3.48
N ILE A 216 14.42 -23.22 2.17
CA ILE A 216 15.26 -24.30 1.63
C ILE A 216 16.72 -24.06 1.99
N ASP A 217 17.20 -22.82 1.88
CA ASP A 217 18.54 -22.45 2.28
C ASP A 217 18.76 -22.61 3.80
N ALA A 218 17.83 -22.14 4.62
CA ALA A 218 17.91 -22.28 6.08
C ALA A 218 18.00 -23.76 6.53
N LEU A 219 17.28 -24.66 5.87
CA LEU A 219 17.26 -26.10 6.20
C LEU A 219 18.51 -26.87 5.71
N ARG A 220 19.46 -26.23 5.01
CA ARG A 220 20.69 -26.89 4.55
C ARG A 220 21.49 -27.46 5.72
N GLY A 221 22.05 -28.66 5.51
CA GLY A 221 22.85 -29.34 6.52
C GLY A 221 22.05 -29.98 7.65
N SER A 222 20.72 -29.82 7.67
CA SER A 222 19.83 -30.55 8.57
C SER A 222 19.40 -31.91 7.99
N ASP A 223 18.86 -32.76 8.86
CA ASP A 223 18.26 -34.05 8.49
C ASP A 223 16.77 -33.95 8.15
N PHE A 224 16.19 -32.74 8.06
CA PHE A 224 14.76 -32.53 7.81
C PHE A 224 14.32 -32.81 6.37
N LEU A 225 15.27 -32.85 5.43
CA LEU A 225 15.04 -33.19 4.04
C LEU A 225 16.05 -34.27 3.63
N SER A 226 15.58 -35.39 3.11
CA SER A 226 16.43 -36.39 2.45
C SER A 226 17.08 -35.81 1.18
N PRO A 227 18.12 -36.46 0.61
CA PRO A 227 18.69 -36.04 -0.67
C PRO A 227 17.66 -35.89 -1.81
N GLU A 228 16.69 -36.80 -1.88
CA GLU A 228 15.62 -36.78 -2.90
C GLU A 228 14.63 -35.62 -2.67
N GLU A 229 14.26 -35.37 -1.42
CA GLU A 229 13.39 -34.24 -1.05
C GLU A 229 14.08 -32.90 -1.31
N ARG A 230 15.39 -32.79 -1.06
CA ARG A 230 16.19 -31.62 -1.42
C ARG A 230 16.19 -31.38 -2.94
N ALA A 231 16.42 -32.43 -3.73
CA ALA A 231 16.34 -32.32 -5.19
C ALA A 231 14.94 -31.89 -5.65
N THR A 232 13.88 -32.39 -5.00
CA THR A 232 12.50 -31.98 -5.25
C THR A 232 12.27 -30.51 -4.92
N ALA A 233 12.81 -30.01 -3.81
CA ALA A 233 12.71 -28.62 -3.41
C ALA A 233 13.46 -27.68 -4.37
N LEU A 234 14.68 -28.03 -4.79
CA LEU A 234 15.45 -27.29 -5.79
C LEU A 234 14.73 -27.25 -7.15
N ARG A 235 14.16 -28.38 -7.59
CA ARG A 235 13.32 -28.42 -8.79
C ARG A 235 12.12 -27.49 -8.67
N ALA A 236 11.49 -27.41 -7.49
CA ALA A 236 10.40 -26.46 -7.28
C ALA A 236 10.86 -25.02 -7.48
N LEU A 237 12.01 -24.60 -6.93
CA LEU A 237 12.56 -23.25 -7.18
C LEU A 237 12.78 -22.99 -8.67
N TRP A 238 13.39 -23.95 -9.38
CA TRP A 238 13.55 -23.86 -10.83
C TRP A 238 12.20 -23.67 -11.55
N GLN A 239 11.17 -24.44 -11.17
CA GLN A 239 9.83 -24.30 -11.75
C GLN A 239 9.22 -22.90 -11.52
N HIS A 240 9.44 -22.29 -10.34
CA HIS A 240 8.97 -20.93 -10.06
C HIS A 240 9.66 -19.91 -10.95
N ALA A 241 10.99 -19.97 -11.05
CA ALA A 241 11.75 -19.07 -11.92
C ALA A 241 11.31 -19.19 -13.39
N ARG A 242 11.17 -20.41 -13.90
CA ARG A 242 10.67 -20.66 -15.28
C ARG A 242 9.25 -20.15 -15.50
N TRP A 243 8.38 -20.23 -14.49
CA TRP A 243 7.03 -19.68 -14.57
C TRP A 243 7.04 -18.16 -14.68
N ILE A 244 7.87 -17.50 -13.88
CA ILE A 244 8.05 -16.03 -13.90
C ILE A 244 8.58 -15.57 -15.26
N GLU A 245 9.60 -16.23 -15.80
CA GLU A 245 10.17 -15.90 -17.12
C GLU A 245 9.17 -16.07 -18.25
N ARG A 246 8.28 -17.06 -18.12
CA ARG A 246 7.30 -17.40 -19.15
C ARG A 246 6.16 -16.40 -19.27
N ASP A 247 5.64 -15.90 -18.14
CA ASP A 247 4.54 -14.93 -18.15
C ASP A 247 4.81 -13.73 -17.23
N PRO A 248 5.77 -12.86 -17.61
CA PRO A 248 6.10 -11.69 -16.84
C PRO A 248 4.97 -10.65 -16.89
N SER A 249 4.82 -9.90 -15.81
CA SER A 249 3.95 -8.72 -15.78
C SER A 249 4.53 -7.63 -16.70
N THR A 250 3.76 -7.22 -17.71
CA THR A 250 4.19 -6.20 -18.70
C THR A 250 3.11 -5.15 -18.94
N GLY A 251 3.51 -4.02 -19.55
CA GLY A 251 2.61 -2.92 -19.90
C GLY A 251 1.87 -2.39 -18.69
N SER A 252 0.57 -2.13 -18.83
CA SER A 252 -0.31 -1.65 -17.76
C SER A 252 -0.50 -2.58 -16.55
N SER A 253 0.21 -3.70 -16.46
CA SER A 253 0.25 -4.56 -15.26
C SER A 253 1.64 -4.68 -14.65
N ALA A 254 2.64 -3.94 -15.16
CA ALA A 254 4.01 -3.95 -14.66
C ALA A 254 4.22 -2.93 -13.52
N ASN A 255 3.42 -3.07 -12.47
CA ASN A 255 3.57 -2.29 -11.24
C ASN A 255 4.45 -3.04 -10.23
N ASN A 256 4.18 -2.98 -8.91
CA ASN A 256 4.85 -3.80 -7.89
C ASN A 256 4.93 -5.29 -8.28
N HIS A 257 3.99 -5.79 -9.08
CA HIS A 257 4.02 -7.15 -9.61
C HIS A 257 5.34 -7.48 -10.30
N ARG A 258 5.87 -6.56 -11.11
CA ARG A 258 7.11 -6.78 -11.85
C ARG A 258 8.33 -6.79 -10.94
N ILE A 259 8.36 -5.94 -9.91
CA ILE A 259 9.41 -5.94 -8.90
C ILE A 259 9.38 -7.27 -8.13
N GLY A 260 8.22 -7.72 -7.65
CA GLY A 260 8.10 -8.98 -6.93
C GLY A 260 8.53 -10.21 -7.74
N GLU A 261 8.21 -10.24 -9.04
CA GLU A 261 8.70 -11.26 -9.98
C GLU A 261 10.22 -11.29 -10.07
N LEU A 262 10.85 -10.12 -10.26
CA LEU A 262 12.29 -9.99 -10.41
C LEU A 262 13.04 -10.30 -9.10
N VAL A 263 12.51 -9.85 -7.97
CA VAL A 263 13.05 -10.19 -6.65
C VAL A 263 12.99 -11.70 -6.41
N GLY A 264 11.90 -12.37 -6.78
CA GLY A 264 11.82 -13.84 -6.73
C GLY A 264 12.93 -14.53 -7.53
N LEU A 265 13.23 -14.05 -8.75
CA LEU A 265 14.34 -14.56 -9.57
C LEU A 265 15.71 -14.32 -8.93
N VAL A 266 15.96 -13.11 -8.43
CA VAL A 266 17.22 -12.74 -7.78
C VAL A 266 17.45 -13.56 -6.51
N VAL A 267 16.41 -13.74 -5.68
CA VAL A 267 16.49 -14.53 -4.45
C VAL A 267 16.73 -16.01 -4.76
N ILE A 268 16.04 -16.60 -5.75
CA ILE A 268 16.34 -17.98 -6.19
C ILE A 268 17.79 -18.09 -6.65
N GLY A 269 18.23 -17.20 -7.55
CA GLY A 269 19.58 -17.25 -8.09
C GLY A 269 20.67 -17.08 -7.02
N SER A 270 20.40 -16.29 -5.99
CA SER A 270 21.36 -16.02 -4.90
C SER A 270 21.39 -17.13 -3.85
N LEU A 271 20.25 -17.73 -3.50
CA LEU A 271 20.13 -18.71 -2.40
C LEU A 271 20.12 -20.18 -2.88
N ALA A 272 19.97 -20.42 -4.18
CA ALA A 272 20.11 -21.73 -4.81
C ALA A 272 21.14 -21.71 -5.96
N PRO A 273 22.41 -21.34 -5.68
CA PRO A 273 23.46 -21.21 -6.70
C PRO A 273 23.83 -22.53 -7.39
N GLU A 274 23.29 -23.65 -6.93
CA GLU A 274 23.50 -24.97 -7.53
C GLU A 274 22.63 -25.23 -8.74
N LEU A 275 21.55 -24.48 -8.91
CA LEU A 275 20.74 -24.55 -10.12
C LEU A 275 21.55 -24.05 -11.32
N GLU A 276 21.47 -24.77 -12.45
CA GLU A 276 22.18 -24.42 -13.69
C GLU A 276 21.93 -22.96 -14.13
N ASP A 277 20.67 -22.56 -14.09
CA ASP A 277 20.21 -21.22 -14.50
C ASP A 277 20.47 -20.12 -13.45
N ALA A 278 20.93 -20.44 -12.23
CA ALA A 278 21.03 -19.49 -11.13
C ALA A 278 21.86 -18.22 -11.46
N PRO A 279 23.07 -18.32 -12.05
CA PRO A 279 23.87 -17.14 -12.39
C PRO A 279 23.15 -16.21 -13.37
N ARG A 280 22.43 -16.79 -14.33
CA ARG A 280 21.66 -16.05 -15.34
C ARG A 280 20.48 -15.32 -14.70
N TRP A 281 19.80 -15.92 -13.74
CA TRP A 281 18.72 -15.26 -13.00
C TRP A 281 19.23 -14.13 -12.12
N VAL A 282 20.40 -14.26 -11.50
CA VAL A 282 21.04 -13.14 -10.80
C VAL A 282 21.36 -12.04 -11.81
N GLU A 283 22.13 -12.31 -12.86
CA GLU A 283 22.58 -11.31 -13.84
C GLU A 283 21.42 -10.56 -14.50
N THR A 284 20.47 -11.28 -15.09
CA THR A 284 19.33 -10.66 -15.79
C THR A 284 18.32 -10.06 -14.81
N GLY A 285 18.18 -10.65 -13.62
CA GLY A 285 17.30 -10.18 -12.56
C GLY A 285 17.76 -8.85 -11.99
N VAL A 286 19.05 -8.71 -11.64
CA VAL A 286 19.59 -7.48 -11.05
C VAL A 286 19.55 -6.30 -12.02
N GLU A 287 19.86 -6.55 -13.30
CA GLU A 287 19.80 -5.53 -14.34
C GLU A 287 18.36 -5.04 -14.56
N ALA A 288 17.40 -5.96 -14.63
CA ALA A 288 15.99 -5.62 -14.75
C ALA A 288 15.45 -4.94 -13.50
N LEU A 289 15.87 -5.39 -12.30
CA LEU A 289 15.44 -4.83 -11.03
C LEU A 289 15.91 -3.39 -10.85
N GLY A 290 17.16 -3.08 -11.23
CA GLY A 290 17.66 -1.70 -11.22
C GLY A 290 16.81 -0.75 -12.08
N ARG A 291 16.45 -1.19 -13.29
CA ARG A 291 15.59 -0.41 -14.18
C ARG A 291 14.16 -0.22 -13.63
N GLU A 292 13.60 -1.25 -12.99
CA GLU A 292 12.26 -1.14 -12.38
C GLU A 292 12.27 -0.29 -11.11
N ALA A 293 13.33 -0.37 -10.30
CA ALA A 293 13.51 0.48 -9.13
C ALA A 293 13.54 1.97 -9.51
N GLU A 294 14.30 2.34 -10.55
CA GLU A 294 14.31 3.71 -11.09
C GLU A 294 12.97 4.15 -11.67
N ARG A 295 12.23 3.24 -12.31
CA ARG A 295 10.93 3.54 -12.90
C ARG A 295 9.83 3.71 -11.87
N GLN A 296 9.89 2.96 -10.77
CA GLN A 296 8.78 2.84 -9.82
C GLN A 296 9.01 3.61 -8.51
N ILE A 297 10.25 4.02 -8.21
CA ILE A 297 10.57 4.95 -7.12
C ILE A 297 11.01 6.28 -7.70
N ARG A 298 10.19 7.30 -7.49
CA ARG A 298 10.34 8.64 -8.04
C ARG A 298 11.60 9.35 -7.52
N PRO A 299 12.02 10.48 -8.14
CA PRO A 299 13.15 11.27 -7.65
C PRO A 299 12.97 11.73 -6.19
N ASP A 300 11.75 12.06 -5.78
CA ASP A 300 11.41 12.37 -4.37
C ASP A 300 11.25 11.16 -3.44
N GLY A 301 11.45 9.94 -3.94
CA GLY A 301 11.40 8.71 -3.15
C GLY A 301 10.04 8.04 -3.00
N THR A 302 8.96 8.70 -3.39
CA THR A 302 7.62 8.10 -3.35
C THR A 302 7.47 7.01 -4.41
N ASN A 303 6.59 6.04 -4.15
CA ASN A 303 6.25 5.02 -5.14
C ASN A 303 5.21 5.55 -6.16
N VAL A 304 5.38 5.16 -7.41
CA VAL A 304 4.51 5.59 -8.52
C VAL A 304 3.05 5.16 -8.42
N GLU A 305 2.70 4.15 -7.61
CA GLU A 305 1.35 3.61 -7.48
C GLU A 305 0.41 4.47 -6.62
N GLN A 306 0.94 5.50 -5.96
CA GLN A 306 0.17 6.43 -5.12
C GLN A 306 -0.60 5.74 -3.99
N ALA A 307 0.07 4.77 -3.37
CA ALA A 307 -0.43 4.09 -2.18
C ALA A 307 0.74 3.85 -1.22
N PHE A 308 0.60 4.31 0.03
CA PHE A 308 1.69 4.28 1.01
C PHE A 308 2.13 2.85 1.34
N SER A 309 1.16 1.95 1.53
CA SER A 309 1.44 0.53 1.84
C SER A 309 2.26 -0.16 0.74
N TYR A 310 2.00 0.19 -0.54
CA TYR A 310 2.69 -0.34 -1.70
C TYR A 310 4.11 0.24 -1.86
N GLN A 311 4.34 1.50 -1.47
CA GLN A 311 5.69 2.05 -1.36
C GLN A 311 6.54 1.20 -0.42
N VAL A 312 6.03 0.98 0.80
CA VAL A 312 6.74 0.22 1.82
C VAL A 312 6.90 -1.25 1.39
N PHE A 313 5.91 -1.86 0.73
CA PHE A 313 6.02 -3.23 0.18
C PHE A 313 7.07 -3.36 -0.93
N VAL A 314 7.18 -2.37 -1.82
CA VAL A 314 8.25 -2.35 -2.83
C VAL A 314 9.62 -2.20 -2.17
N VAL A 315 9.76 -1.34 -1.15
CA VAL A 315 11.03 -1.20 -0.41
C VAL A 315 11.40 -2.50 0.31
N ASP A 316 10.44 -3.19 0.95
CA ASP A 316 10.68 -4.50 1.56
C ASP A 316 11.19 -5.51 0.53
N LEU A 317 10.59 -5.58 -0.66
CA LEU A 317 11.03 -6.46 -1.75
C LEU A 317 12.48 -6.17 -2.17
N LEU A 318 12.83 -4.89 -2.31
CA LEU A 318 14.19 -4.47 -2.67
C LEU A 318 15.20 -4.76 -1.56
N LEU A 319 14.81 -4.62 -0.29
CA LEU A 319 15.65 -4.97 0.87
C LEU A 319 15.92 -6.47 0.97
N VAL A 320 14.91 -7.32 0.68
CA VAL A 320 15.09 -8.77 0.64
C VAL A 320 16.05 -9.18 -0.49
N ALA A 321 15.91 -8.59 -1.69
CA ALA A 321 16.87 -8.83 -2.77
C ALA A 321 18.28 -8.36 -2.39
N THR A 322 18.40 -7.19 -1.75
CA THR A 322 19.67 -6.64 -1.27
C THR A 322 20.35 -7.60 -0.28
N ALA A 323 19.61 -8.10 0.71
CA ALA A 323 20.14 -9.04 1.69
C ALA A 323 20.56 -10.37 1.05
N ALA A 324 19.80 -10.89 0.09
CA ALA A 324 20.15 -12.12 -0.62
C ALA A 324 21.44 -11.95 -1.46
N LEU A 325 21.59 -10.82 -2.16
CA LEU A 325 22.78 -10.48 -2.93
C LEU A 325 24.01 -10.31 -2.02
N ASP A 326 23.87 -9.56 -0.92
CA ASP A 326 24.95 -9.35 0.06
C ASP A 326 25.44 -10.70 0.61
N CYS A 327 24.52 -11.61 0.97
CA CYS A 327 24.87 -12.93 1.49
C CYS A 327 25.55 -13.81 0.43
N ALA A 328 25.14 -13.70 -0.83
CA ALA A 328 25.77 -14.41 -1.96
C ALA A 328 27.08 -13.76 -2.45
N GLY A 329 27.49 -12.62 -1.88
CA GLY A 329 28.68 -11.88 -2.31
C GLY A 329 28.52 -11.20 -3.67
N HIS A 330 27.29 -10.97 -4.12
CA HIS A 330 26.98 -10.25 -5.34
C HIS A 330 26.79 -8.75 -5.05
N PRO A 331 27.25 -7.86 -5.94
CA PRO A 331 27.05 -6.42 -5.76
C PRO A 331 25.56 -6.07 -5.88
N VAL A 332 25.08 -5.26 -4.94
CA VAL A 332 23.76 -4.63 -5.05
C VAL A 332 23.79 -3.61 -6.19
N PRO A 333 22.84 -3.61 -7.14
CA PRO A 333 22.81 -2.62 -8.20
C PRO A 333 22.74 -1.20 -7.64
N PRO A 334 23.59 -0.26 -8.11
CA PRO A 334 23.56 1.12 -7.62
C PRO A 334 22.17 1.77 -7.75
N ALA A 335 21.46 1.46 -8.83
CA ALA A 335 20.08 1.92 -9.05
C ALA A 335 19.09 1.44 -7.98
N VAL A 336 19.24 0.20 -7.49
CA VAL A 336 18.41 -0.36 -6.41
C VAL A 336 18.76 0.31 -5.08
N ALA A 337 20.05 0.42 -4.75
CA ALA A 337 20.50 1.10 -3.53
C ALA A 337 20.00 2.55 -3.47
N ALA A 338 20.23 3.32 -4.54
CA ALA A 338 19.79 4.70 -4.63
C ALA A 338 18.26 4.85 -4.57
N ALA A 339 17.50 3.91 -5.12
CA ALA A 339 16.04 3.91 -5.01
C ALA A 339 15.57 3.65 -3.58
N ILE A 340 16.18 2.70 -2.87
CA ILE A 340 15.87 2.44 -1.45
C ILE A 340 16.18 3.67 -0.59
N GLU A 341 17.36 4.28 -0.78
CA GLU A 341 17.77 5.46 -0.01
C GLU A 341 16.81 6.64 -0.23
N ARG A 342 16.49 6.99 -1.48
CA ARG A 342 15.50 8.06 -1.74
C ARG A 342 14.13 7.73 -1.16
N SER A 343 13.69 6.47 -1.23
CA SER A 343 12.43 6.08 -0.58
C SER A 343 12.52 6.17 0.94
N GLY A 344 13.71 6.01 1.54
CA GLY A 344 13.97 6.29 2.94
C GLY A 344 13.74 7.75 3.32
N ASP A 345 14.14 8.70 2.48
CA ASP A 345 13.83 10.12 2.65
C ASP A 345 12.32 10.38 2.61
N ALA A 346 11.60 9.76 1.67
CA ALA A 346 10.15 9.83 1.61
C ALA A 346 9.48 9.23 2.85
N LEU A 347 9.93 8.06 3.32
CA LEU A 347 9.40 7.43 4.54
C LEU A 347 9.63 8.30 5.78
N TRP A 348 10.80 8.93 5.91
CA TRP A 348 11.08 9.89 6.97
C TRP A 348 10.09 11.05 6.94
N ALA A 349 9.87 11.64 5.75
CA ALA A 349 8.92 12.73 5.55
C ALA A 349 7.46 12.37 5.83
N GLN A 350 7.05 11.15 5.45
CA GLN A 350 5.67 10.66 5.53
C GLN A 350 5.31 10.13 6.93
N LEU A 351 6.20 9.39 7.59
CA LEU A 351 5.93 8.75 8.88
C LEU A 351 6.05 9.69 10.07
N GLY A 352 7.02 10.61 10.06
CA GLY A 352 7.38 11.40 11.24
C GLY A 352 7.71 10.54 12.49
N VAL A 353 7.87 11.20 13.64
CA VAL A 353 8.21 10.55 14.91
C VAL A 353 6.95 10.40 15.75
N ASP A 354 6.60 9.15 16.10
CA ASP A 354 5.41 8.82 16.90
C ASP A 354 4.06 9.34 16.33
N GLU A 355 4.01 9.66 15.03
CA GLU A 355 2.78 10.03 14.34
C GLU A 355 2.04 8.78 13.80
N PRO A 356 0.74 8.84 13.47
CA PRO A 356 0.06 7.74 12.81
C PRO A 356 0.67 7.34 11.47
N VAL A 357 0.45 6.09 11.05
CA VAL A 357 0.91 5.59 9.75
C VAL A 357 0.00 6.13 8.64
N PRO A 358 0.54 6.72 7.56
CA PRO A 358 -0.28 7.16 6.43
C PRO A 358 -1.06 6.01 5.77
N THR A 359 -2.33 6.23 5.44
CA THR A 359 -3.26 5.18 4.96
C THR A 359 -3.81 5.42 3.55
N TYR A 360 -3.23 6.36 2.80
CA TYR A 360 -3.72 6.74 1.48
C TYR A 360 -3.49 5.68 0.39
N GLY A 361 -4.44 5.62 -0.54
CA GLY A 361 -4.51 4.61 -1.60
C GLY A 361 -4.87 3.23 -1.06
N ASP A 362 -4.63 2.19 -1.86
CA ASP A 362 -4.92 0.82 -1.42
C ASP A 362 -3.96 0.33 -0.31
N THR A 363 -4.48 -0.51 0.59
CA THR A 363 -3.70 -1.32 1.52
C THR A 363 -4.20 -2.76 1.51
N ASP A 364 -3.27 -3.73 1.45
CA ASP A 364 -3.63 -5.16 1.44
C ASP A 364 -2.76 -6.01 2.39
N ASP A 365 -2.01 -5.35 3.26
CA ASP A 365 -1.08 -5.94 4.24
C ASP A 365 -0.07 -6.94 3.64
N GLY A 366 0.21 -6.83 2.33
CA GLY A 366 1.22 -7.64 1.67
C GLY A 366 2.62 -7.39 2.25
N ARG A 367 3.37 -8.48 2.49
CA ARG A 367 4.76 -8.46 2.95
C ARG A 367 5.67 -9.22 2.00
N ALA A 368 6.91 -8.78 1.83
CA ALA A 368 7.88 -9.50 0.99
C ALA A 368 8.26 -10.86 1.60
N ILE A 369 8.44 -10.87 2.92
CA ILE A 369 8.71 -12.05 3.76
C ILE A 369 8.25 -11.75 5.19
N VAL A 370 7.91 -12.78 5.98
CA VAL A 370 7.54 -12.63 7.39
C VAL A 370 8.64 -13.24 8.26
N LEU A 371 9.28 -12.39 9.07
CA LEU A 371 10.41 -12.71 9.94
C LEU A 371 10.26 -12.10 11.34
N ASP A 372 9.03 -11.78 11.73
CA ASP A 372 8.65 -11.20 13.02
C ASP A 372 7.39 -11.87 13.58
N GLY A 373 7.04 -11.49 14.82
CA GLY A 373 5.84 -11.96 15.51
C GLY A 373 4.61 -11.07 15.32
N LEU A 374 4.64 -10.07 14.41
CA LEU A 374 3.58 -9.08 14.29
C LEU A 374 2.44 -9.55 13.38
N GLU A 375 1.20 -9.31 13.80
CA GLU A 375 0.00 -9.62 13.00
C GLU A 375 -0.17 -8.66 11.81
N LEU A 376 -0.01 -7.35 12.08
CA LEU A 376 -0.07 -6.26 11.11
C LEU A 376 1.31 -5.64 10.92
N ARG A 377 1.60 -5.11 9.72
CA ARG A 377 2.92 -4.52 9.45
C ARG A 377 3.03 -3.15 10.11
N ASP A 378 4.15 -2.88 10.79
CA ASP A 378 4.58 -1.51 11.10
C ASP A 378 5.63 -1.09 10.07
N PRO A 379 5.36 -0.10 9.18
CA PRO A 379 6.32 0.43 8.20
C PRO A 379 7.63 0.94 8.82
N ARG A 380 7.66 1.21 10.12
CA ARG A 380 8.88 1.58 10.83
C ARG A 380 9.90 0.44 10.90
N GLY A 381 9.46 -0.82 10.79
CA GLY A 381 10.37 -1.96 10.60
C GLY A 381 11.12 -1.89 9.27
N THR A 382 10.44 -1.47 8.20
CA THR A 382 11.06 -1.18 6.90
C THR A 382 12.06 -0.03 7.02
N ALA A 383 11.70 1.06 7.70
CA ALA A 383 12.64 2.16 7.98
C ALA A 383 13.87 1.67 8.77
N ALA A 384 13.68 0.84 9.80
CA ALA A 384 14.78 0.24 10.55
C ALA A 384 15.69 -0.60 9.65
N ALA A 385 15.13 -1.35 8.69
CA ALA A 385 15.90 -2.14 7.73
C ALA A 385 16.69 -1.26 6.73
N VAL A 386 16.11 -0.15 6.24
CA VAL A 386 16.83 0.83 5.42
C VAL A 386 17.99 1.45 6.21
N ALA A 387 17.74 1.91 7.43
CA ALA A 387 18.76 2.48 8.29
C ALA A 387 19.85 1.46 8.66
N ALA A 388 19.47 0.21 8.94
CA ALA A 388 20.41 -0.87 9.21
C ALA A 388 21.32 -1.15 8.02
N ARG A 389 20.83 -1.12 6.78
CA ARG A 389 21.66 -1.41 5.60
C ARG A 389 22.50 -0.22 5.13
N PHE A 390 21.94 0.99 5.17
CA PHE A 390 22.52 2.17 4.53
C PHE A 390 23.02 3.23 5.52
N GLY A 391 22.70 3.14 6.81
CA GLY A 391 23.00 4.19 7.78
C GLY A 391 22.17 5.45 7.50
N HIS A 392 20.93 5.26 7.03
CA HIS A 392 20.06 6.34 6.60
C HIS A 392 19.50 7.12 7.80
N ALA A 393 19.96 8.36 7.99
CA ALA A 393 19.62 9.20 9.16
C ALA A 393 18.11 9.48 9.30
N GLY A 394 17.40 9.73 8.20
CA GLY A 394 15.94 9.93 8.21
C GLY A 394 15.17 8.70 8.70
N CYS A 395 15.43 7.53 8.10
CA CYS A 395 14.87 6.28 8.57
C CYS A 395 15.25 5.93 10.02
N ALA A 396 16.48 6.22 10.45
CA ALA A 396 16.89 6.02 11.85
C ALA A 396 16.09 6.89 12.83
N CYS A 397 15.68 8.10 12.41
CA CYS A 397 14.82 8.99 13.19
C CYS A 397 13.41 8.42 13.42
N VAL A 398 12.82 7.80 12.40
CA VAL A 398 11.43 7.29 12.47
C VAL A 398 11.34 5.80 12.87
N ALA A 399 12.47 5.09 12.88
CA ALA A 399 12.54 3.71 13.36
C ALA A 399 12.31 3.64 14.87
N LYS A 400 11.55 2.64 15.35
CA LYS A 400 11.37 2.35 16.79
C LYS A 400 12.53 1.54 17.38
N GLY A 401 13.74 1.71 16.85
CA GLY A 401 14.92 0.91 17.16
C GLY A 401 15.13 -0.28 16.23
N LEU A 402 15.87 -1.28 16.72
CA LEU A 402 16.19 -2.48 15.95
C LEU A 402 14.94 -3.36 15.78
N ASP A 403 14.69 -3.77 14.54
CA ASP A 403 13.56 -4.61 14.14
C ASP A 403 14.02 -6.06 13.84
N PRO A 404 13.22 -7.10 14.13
CA PRO A 404 13.57 -8.50 13.84
C PRO A 404 13.86 -8.77 12.36
N THR A 405 13.08 -8.20 11.45
CA THR A 405 13.28 -8.35 10.01
C THR A 405 14.58 -7.66 9.59
N ALA A 406 14.83 -6.43 10.07
CA ALA A 406 16.10 -5.73 9.83
C ALA A 406 17.31 -6.53 10.33
N TRP A 407 17.22 -7.13 11.52
CA TRP A 407 18.24 -8.00 12.08
C TRP A 407 18.46 -9.25 11.23
N TRP A 408 17.39 -9.95 10.84
CA TRP A 408 17.52 -11.13 10.01
C TRP A 408 18.19 -10.80 8.69
N LEU A 409 17.83 -9.70 8.02
CA LEU A 409 18.39 -9.31 6.72
C LEU A 409 19.86 -8.88 6.79
N PHE A 410 20.26 -8.11 7.80
CA PHE A 410 21.58 -7.44 7.82
C PHE A 410 22.50 -7.79 9.00
N GLY A 411 22.01 -8.56 9.98
CA GLY A 411 22.80 -9.09 11.10
C GLY A 411 23.41 -8.01 12.00
N ALA A 412 24.50 -8.41 12.69
CA ALA A 412 25.22 -7.54 13.63
C ALA A 412 25.74 -6.26 12.95
N ASP A 413 26.34 -6.37 11.76
CA ASP A 413 26.83 -5.20 11.01
C ASP A 413 25.72 -4.19 10.73
N GLY A 414 24.52 -4.66 10.39
CA GLY A 414 23.36 -3.81 10.16
C GLY A 414 22.87 -3.13 11.44
N ALA A 415 22.79 -3.88 12.54
CA ALA A 415 22.39 -3.33 13.83
C ALA A 415 23.42 -2.32 14.37
N ASP A 416 24.70 -2.58 14.19
CA ASP A 416 25.77 -1.69 14.62
C ASP A 416 25.75 -0.40 13.77
N ARG A 417 25.48 -0.50 12.46
CA ARG A 417 25.26 0.67 11.59
C ARG A 417 24.05 1.51 12.03
N LEU A 418 22.93 0.86 12.36
CA LEU A 418 21.74 1.55 12.89
C LEU A 418 22.01 2.23 14.24
N ALA A 419 22.82 1.62 15.11
CA ALA A 419 23.17 2.19 16.41
C ALA A 419 24.17 3.34 16.32
N GLN A 420 25.00 3.38 15.28
CA GLN A 420 26.05 4.39 15.09
C GLN A 420 25.62 5.59 14.24
N VAL A 421 24.55 5.47 13.44
CA VAL A 421 24.05 6.60 12.67
C VAL A 421 23.45 7.64 13.61
N GLU A 422 23.89 8.88 13.47
CA GLU A 422 23.24 10.03 14.11
C GLU A 422 21.87 10.24 13.43
N PRO A 423 20.74 10.07 14.16
CA PRO A 423 19.43 10.23 13.57
C PRO A 423 19.24 11.66 13.04
N ALA A 424 18.50 11.78 11.94
CA ALA A 424 18.07 13.09 11.47
C ALA A 424 17.14 13.75 12.49
N HIS A 425 16.97 15.07 12.36
CA HIS A 425 15.93 15.78 13.11
C HIS A 425 14.54 15.30 12.64
N THR A 426 13.53 15.46 13.51
CA THR A 426 12.13 15.30 13.13
C THR A 426 11.84 16.15 11.88
N PRO A 427 11.16 15.61 10.86
CA PRO A 427 10.89 16.36 9.64
C PRO A 427 10.05 17.60 9.94
N GLY A 428 10.40 18.72 9.31
CA GLY A 428 9.55 19.91 9.28
C GLY A 428 8.47 19.80 8.19
N SER A 429 7.93 20.96 7.80
CA SER A 429 7.11 21.05 6.58
C SER A 429 7.98 20.83 5.35
N LEU A 430 7.51 20.03 4.39
CA LEU A 430 8.23 19.68 3.16
C LEU A 430 7.28 19.31 2.02
N LEU A 431 7.82 19.30 0.80
CA LEU A 431 7.15 18.76 -0.39
C LEU A 431 7.79 17.45 -0.84
N LEU A 432 6.96 16.54 -1.32
CA LEU A 432 7.32 15.41 -2.16
C LEU A 432 6.76 15.72 -3.55
N PRO A 433 7.51 16.44 -4.42
CA PRO A 433 6.95 17.08 -5.61
C PRO A 433 6.55 16.13 -6.73
N ASP A 434 7.16 14.94 -6.84
CA ASP A 434 6.88 13.98 -7.91
C ASP A 434 5.72 13.04 -7.56
N GLY A 435 5.63 12.63 -6.29
CA GLY A 435 4.47 11.97 -5.69
C GLY A 435 3.31 12.93 -5.48
N GLY A 436 3.63 14.21 -5.33
CA GLY A 436 2.71 15.33 -5.14
C GLY A 436 2.06 15.35 -3.77
N LEU A 437 2.86 15.25 -2.71
CA LEU A 437 2.39 15.40 -1.34
C LEU A 437 3.00 16.66 -0.72
N ALA A 438 2.17 17.45 -0.06
CA ALA A 438 2.60 18.54 0.80
C ALA A 438 2.39 18.12 2.25
N VAL A 439 3.47 18.02 3.01
CA VAL A 439 3.39 17.69 4.42
C VAL A 439 3.65 18.95 5.23
N LEU A 440 2.63 19.43 5.94
CA LEU A 440 2.68 20.65 6.76
C LEU A 440 2.69 20.29 8.23
N ARG A 441 3.77 20.65 8.93
CA ARG A 441 3.94 20.37 10.35
C ARG A 441 3.98 21.64 11.20
N SER A 442 3.32 21.57 12.35
CA SER A 442 3.40 22.55 13.44
C SER A 442 3.30 21.78 14.74
N GLY A 443 4.28 21.92 15.64
CA GLY A 443 4.29 21.14 16.88
C GLY A 443 4.17 19.63 16.62
N ARG A 444 3.13 19.00 17.17
CA ARG A 444 2.80 17.57 16.98
C ARG A 444 1.73 17.33 15.91
N ARG A 445 1.28 18.38 15.22
CA ARG A 445 0.26 18.30 14.18
C ARG A 445 0.89 18.07 12.82
N ARG A 446 0.40 17.05 12.10
CA ARG A 446 0.71 16.81 10.69
C ARG A 446 -0.55 17.00 9.85
N ALA A 447 -0.42 17.75 8.76
CA ALA A 447 -1.42 17.81 7.70
C ALA A 447 -0.77 17.36 6.38
N VAL A 448 -1.42 16.46 5.64
CA VAL A 448 -0.93 15.94 4.36
C VAL A 448 -1.93 16.29 3.26
N LEU A 449 -1.55 17.18 2.35
CA LEU A 449 -2.34 17.51 1.16
C LEU A 449 -1.82 16.72 -0.04
N ASP A 450 -2.73 16.04 -0.74
CA ASP A 450 -2.43 15.39 -2.03
C ASP A 450 -2.68 16.32 -3.21
N TYR A 451 -1.63 16.65 -3.95
CA TYR A 451 -1.69 17.33 -5.24
C TYR A 451 -1.05 16.49 -6.36
N GLY A 452 -0.90 15.18 -6.12
CA GLY A 452 -0.15 14.27 -6.96
C GLY A 452 -0.86 13.81 -8.23
N PRO A 453 -0.11 13.15 -9.13
CA PRO A 453 -0.71 12.43 -10.23
C PRO A 453 -1.60 11.32 -9.68
N HIS A 454 -2.71 11.02 -10.37
CA HIS A 454 -3.71 10.04 -9.92
C HIS A 454 -3.13 8.65 -9.59
N GLY A 455 -2.19 8.11 -10.37
CA GLY A 455 -1.58 6.80 -10.08
C GLY A 455 -0.66 6.29 -11.18
N HIS A 456 -0.25 5.00 -11.09
CA HIS A 456 0.69 4.41 -12.03
C HIS A 456 0.04 3.87 -13.32
N LEU A 457 0.66 4.20 -14.45
CA LEU A 457 0.27 3.74 -15.79
C LEU A 457 -1.19 4.07 -16.15
N SER A 458 -1.68 3.50 -17.24
CA SER A 458 -3.00 3.79 -17.78
C SER A 458 -4.17 3.27 -16.96
N ILE A 459 -3.91 2.45 -15.92
CA ILE A 459 -4.97 1.78 -15.17
C ILE A 459 -5.09 2.30 -13.74
N ALA A 460 -4.00 2.86 -13.20
CA ALA A 460 -3.89 3.39 -11.85
C ALA A 460 -4.59 2.48 -10.81
N ALA A 461 -4.17 1.21 -10.77
CA ALA A 461 -4.91 0.13 -10.11
C ALA A 461 -5.26 0.43 -8.64
N HIS A 462 -4.33 1.06 -7.93
CA HIS A 462 -4.37 1.30 -6.48
C HIS A 462 -4.71 2.74 -6.09
N ALA A 463 -4.94 3.59 -7.09
CA ALA A 463 -5.34 4.97 -6.89
C ALA A 463 -6.81 5.10 -6.51
N HIS A 464 -7.12 6.15 -5.74
CA HIS A 464 -8.45 6.63 -5.42
C HIS A 464 -8.75 7.93 -6.20
N ALA A 465 -10.02 8.37 -6.23
CA ALA A 465 -10.44 9.64 -6.82
C ALA A 465 -10.39 10.75 -5.76
N ASP A 466 -9.20 11.01 -5.25
CA ASP A 466 -8.97 11.70 -3.98
C ASP A 466 -8.05 12.92 -4.11
N ALA A 467 -7.87 13.43 -5.34
CA ALA A 467 -7.15 14.66 -5.59
C ALA A 467 -7.56 15.79 -4.63
N LEU A 468 -6.57 16.48 -4.07
CA LEU A 468 -6.70 17.53 -3.06
C LEU A 468 -7.23 17.06 -1.69
N ARG A 469 -7.24 15.75 -1.40
CA ARG A 469 -7.51 15.22 -0.05
C ARG A 469 -6.57 15.84 0.97
N LEU A 470 -7.08 16.03 2.17
CA LEU A 470 -6.31 16.49 3.31
C LEU A 470 -6.46 15.50 4.47
N ASP A 471 -5.37 14.87 4.87
CA ASP A 471 -5.29 14.09 6.11
C ASP A 471 -4.78 14.99 7.23
N VAL A 472 -5.31 14.83 8.45
CA VAL A 472 -4.89 15.60 9.63
C VAL A 472 -4.74 14.69 10.83
N SER A 473 -3.57 14.73 11.44
CA SER A 473 -3.29 14.09 12.72
C SER A 473 -2.73 15.10 13.73
N LEU A 474 -2.91 14.80 15.00
CA LEU A 474 -2.28 15.49 16.12
C LEU A 474 -1.72 14.42 17.03
N ALA A 475 -0.43 14.52 17.39
CA ALA A 475 0.19 13.52 18.25
C ALA A 475 0.14 12.12 17.58
N ASP A 476 -0.24 11.10 18.35
CA ASP A 476 -0.47 9.72 17.95
C ASP A 476 -1.90 9.47 17.45
N ASP A 477 -2.72 10.52 17.31
CA ASP A 477 -4.13 10.44 16.96
C ASP A 477 -4.39 10.94 15.53
N ASP A 478 -4.97 10.08 14.69
CA ASP A 478 -5.54 10.46 13.41
C ASP A 478 -6.92 11.12 13.62
N LEU A 479 -7.17 12.26 12.96
CA LEU A 479 -8.40 13.04 13.15
C LEU A 479 -9.24 13.09 11.87
N VAL A 480 -8.64 13.54 10.76
CA VAL A 480 -9.22 13.49 9.41
C VAL A 480 -8.44 12.47 8.60
N VAL A 481 -9.12 11.45 8.08
CA VAL A 481 -8.47 10.21 7.61
C VAL A 481 -8.85 9.86 6.18
N ASP A 482 -7.94 9.15 5.51
CA ASP A 482 -8.33 8.32 4.37
C ASP A 482 -9.38 7.28 4.83
N PRO A 483 -10.42 7.01 4.02
CA PRO A 483 -11.35 5.93 4.30
C PRO A 483 -10.69 4.53 4.28
N GLY A 484 -9.54 4.37 3.65
CA GLY A 484 -8.85 3.10 3.44
C GLY A 484 -9.39 2.30 2.25
N VAL A 485 -9.04 1.02 2.18
CA VAL A 485 -9.24 0.19 0.97
C VAL A 485 -10.68 -0.36 0.80
N GLY A 486 -11.38 -0.60 1.91
CA GLY A 486 -12.67 -1.26 1.95
C GLY A 486 -12.61 -2.73 1.54
N SER A 487 -12.62 -3.01 0.23
CA SER A 487 -12.68 -4.36 -0.34
C SER A 487 -12.01 -4.41 -1.71
N TYR A 488 -11.59 -5.58 -2.19
CA TYR A 488 -11.11 -5.78 -3.56
C TYR A 488 -12.17 -6.37 -4.49
N PHE A 489 -12.35 -7.70 -4.44
CA PHE A 489 -13.32 -8.40 -5.28
C PHE A 489 -14.55 -8.85 -4.49
N GLY A 490 -14.43 -9.02 -3.17
CA GLY A 490 -15.51 -9.49 -2.30
C GLY A 490 -16.77 -8.62 -2.35
N GLN A 491 -16.59 -7.31 -2.13
CA GLN A 491 -17.68 -6.35 -1.92
C GLN A 491 -17.53 -5.11 -2.82
N PRO A 492 -17.82 -5.20 -4.13
CA PRO A 492 -17.50 -4.10 -5.04
C PRO A 492 -18.35 -2.85 -4.90
N ARG A 493 -19.50 -2.89 -4.20
CA ARG A 493 -20.15 -1.64 -3.77
C ARG A 493 -19.25 -0.86 -2.82
N LEU A 494 -18.57 -1.55 -1.89
CA LEU A 494 -17.56 -0.94 -1.03
C LEU A 494 -16.35 -0.49 -1.86
N ARG A 495 -15.79 -1.37 -2.72
CA ARG A 495 -14.66 -1.01 -3.61
C ARG A 495 -14.92 0.27 -4.40
N GLU A 496 -16.10 0.39 -5.00
CA GLU A 496 -16.46 1.55 -5.80
C GLU A 496 -16.58 2.82 -4.95
N ALA A 497 -17.21 2.73 -3.78
CA ALA A 497 -17.43 3.90 -2.93
C ALA A 497 -16.14 4.37 -2.22
N PHE A 498 -15.36 3.46 -1.64
CA PHE A 498 -14.13 3.77 -0.90
C PHE A 498 -13.08 4.45 -1.78
N ARG A 499 -13.04 4.13 -3.07
CA ARG A 499 -12.18 4.82 -4.05
C ARG A 499 -12.77 6.11 -4.59
N GLY A 500 -14.04 6.40 -4.31
CA GLY A 500 -14.75 7.56 -4.84
C GLY A 500 -14.46 8.83 -4.05
N THR A 501 -14.56 9.98 -4.70
CA THR A 501 -14.29 11.29 -4.08
C THR A 501 -15.14 11.55 -2.83
N GLY A 502 -16.36 11.01 -2.80
CA GLY A 502 -17.29 11.19 -1.68
C GLY A 502 -16.87 10.57 -0.33
N PHE A 503 -15.82 9.76 -0.30
CA PHE A 503 -15.25 9.21 0.93
C PHE A 503 -14.02 9.96 1.44
N HIS A 504 -13.46 10.88 0.66
CA HIS A 504 -12.21 11.55 0.96
C HIS A 504 -12.44 12.98 1.44
N ALA A 505 -11.46 13.54 2.15
CA ALA A 505 -11.49 14.89 2.67
C ALA A 505 -11.30 15.95 1.57
N THR A 506 -12.21 16.04 0.60
CA THR A 506 -12.17 16.92 -0.57
C THR A 506 -13.59 17.30 -1.03
N VAL A 507 -13.75 17.96 -2.18
CA VAL A 507 -15.05 18.42 -2.70
C VAL A 507 -15.61 17.48 -3.76
N VAL A 508 -16.90 17.15 -3.63
CA VAL A 508 -17.71 16.43 -4.61
C VAL A 508 -18.59 17.41 -5.38
N VAL A 509 -18.70 17.25 -6.70
CA VAL A 509 -19.62 18.02 -7.56
C VAL A 509 -20.70 17.10 -8.11
N ASP A 510 -21.97 17.43 -7.89
CA ASP A 510 -23.17 16.69 -8.34
C ASP A 510 -23.18 15.20 -7.97
N GLY A 511 -22.56 14.85 -6.84
CA GLY A 511 -22.42 13.45 -6.41
C GLY A 511 -21.46 12.61 -7.25
N LEU A 512 -20.64 13.24 -8.11
CA LEU A 512 -19.71 12.57 -9.01
C LEU A 512 -18.26 12.62 -8.49
N SER A 513 -17.49 11.57 -8.78
CA SER A 513 -16.05 11.54 -8.49
C SER A 513 -15.22 12.36 -9.50
N SER A 514 -14.10 12.90 -9.03
CA SER A 514 -13.12 13.66 -9.85
C SER A 514 -12.46 12.79 -10.93
N SER A 515 -12.19 11.52 -10.62
CA SER A 515 -11.76 10.47 -11.56
C SER A 515 -12.89 9.47 -11.83
N VAL A 516 -12.88 8.83 -13.01
CA VAL A 516 -13.98 7.95 -13.46
C VAL A 516 -13.58 6.46 -13.41
N PRO A 517 -14.25 5.62 -12.59
CA PRO A 517 -13.90 4.23 -12.47
C PRO A 517 -14.29 3.42 -13.71
N GLY A 518 -13.40 2.53 -14.14
CA GLY A 518 -13.60 1.54 -15.20
C GLY A 518 -13.80 0.11 -14.70
N GLY A 519 -13.58 -0.12 -13.40
CA GLY A 519 -13.65 -1.41 -12.71
C GLY A 519 -12.87 -1.37 -11.39
N PRO A 520 -12.73 -2.51 -10.67
CA PRO A 520 -12.12 -2.53 -9.34
C PRO A 520 -10.65 -2.13 -9.30
N PHE A 521 -9.93 -2.22 -10.43
CA PHE A 521 -8.51 -1.85 -10.57
C PHE A 521 -8.25 -1.12 -11.89
N LEU A 522 -9.24 -0.38 -12.37
CA LEU A 522 -9.16 0.36 -13.63
C LEU A 522 -9.85 1.70 -13.48
N TRP A 523 -9.17 2.77 -13.87
CA TRP A 523 -9.77 4.07 -14.12
C TRP A 523 -9.85 4.32 -15.63
N THR A 524 -10.90 5.00 -16.08
CA THR A 524 -11.07 5.39 -17.49
C THR A 524 -10.78 6.86 -17.74
N ARG A 525 -10.77 7.67 -16.68
CA ARG A 525 -10.33 9.07 -16.71
C ARG A 525 -9.70 9.40 -15.36
N HIS A 526 -8.58 10.11 -15.41
CA HIS A 526 -7.82 10.55 -14.23
C HIS A 526 -7.97 12.06 -14.11
N ALA A 527 -8.26 12.58 -12.93
CA ALA A 527 -8.07 13.98 -12.62
C ALA A 527 -6.57 14.29 -12.64
N ALA A 528 -6.19 15.43 -13.21
CA ALA A 528 -4.84 15.96 -13.13
C ALA A 528 -4.82 17.06 -12.07
N ALA A 529 -4.12 16.80 -10.96
CA ALA A 529 -3.83 17.80 -9.97
C ALA A 529 -2.53 18.55 -10.32
N ARG A 530 -2.42 19.80 -9.91
CA ARG A 530 -1.21 20.61 -10.00
C ARG A 530 -1.04 21.53 -8.81
N LEU A 531 0.21 21.68 -8.38
CA LEU A 531 0.61 22.67 -7.39
C LEU A 531 0.70 24.06 -8.04
N LEU A 532 0.11 25.06 -7.39
CA LEU A 532 0.17 26.46 -7.81
C LEU A 532 1.15 27.27 -6.95
N VAL A 533 1.04 27.11 -5.63
CA VAL A 533 1.87 27.81 -4.64
C VAL A 533 2.24 26.85 -3.53
N ALA A 534 3.50 26.90 -3.11
CA ALA A 534 3.96 26.30 -1.87
C ALA A 534 4.94 27.26 -1.18
N ASP A 535 4.48 27.86 -0.08
CA ASP A 535 5.32 28.62 0.83
C ASP A 535 5.29 27.90 2.18
N LEU A 536 6.21 26.96 2.35
CA LEU A 536 6.27 26.12 3.54
C LEU A 536 6.69 26.88 4.80
N ALA A 537 7.39 28.01 4.64
CA ALA A 537 7.81 28.85 5.76
C ALA A 537 6.59 29.54 6.38
N GLU A 538 5.67 30.02 5.54
CA GLU A 538 4.38 30.54 5.98
C GLU A 538 3.34 29.42 6.20
N GLY A 539 3.63 28.18 5.80
CA GLY A 539 2.69 27.05 5.92
C GLY A 539 1.52 27.13 4.93
N VAL A 540 1.75 27.66 3.73
CA VAL A 540 0.78 27.82 2.65
C VAL A 540 1.03 26.77 1.57
N VAL A 541 -0.03 26.09 1.15
CA VAL A 541 -0.03 25.29 -0.08
C VAL A 541 -1.34 25.52 -0.83
N VAL A 542 -1.24 25.76 -2.14
CA VAL A 542 -2.40 25.93 -3.02
C VAL A 542 -2.24 25.03 -4.23
N ALA A 543 -3.25 24.22 -4.50
CA ALA A 543 -3.28 23.29 -5.62
C ALA A 543 -4.68 23.23 -6.23
N GLU A 544 -4.78 22.73 -7.46
CA GLU A 544 -6.06 22.59 -8.16
C GLU A 544 -6.09 21.31 -9.00
N HIS A 545 -7.28 20.87 -9.40
CA HIS A 545 -7.46 19.74 -10.31
C HIS A 545 -8.57 19.95 -11.34
N ASP A 546 -8.44 19.30 -12.50
CA ASP A 546 -9.36 19.40 -13.65
C ASP A 546 -10.45 18.29 -13.70
N GLY A 547 -10.58 17.50 -12.64
CA GLY A 547 -11.44 16.30 -12.59
C GLY A 547 -12.89 16.54 -13.02
N TYR A 548 -13.43 17.73 -12.75
CA TYR A 548 -14.80 18.12 -13.08
C TYR A 548 -14.95 18.93 -14.36
N GLU A 549 -13.88 19.21 -15.11
CA GLU A 549 -13.98 19.90 -16.42
C GLU A 549 -14.67 19.05 -17.50
N ARG A 550 -14.89 17.76 -17.20
CA ARG A 550 -15.66 16.83 -18.05
C ARG A 550 -17.17 17.00 -17.97
N LEU A 551 -17.67 17.75 -16.99
CA LEU A 551 -19.10 18.00 -16.83
C LEU A 551 -19.61 18.87 -17.99
N GLU A 552 -20.92 18.86 -18.23
CA GLU A 552 -21.52 19.70 -19.27
C GLU A 552 -21.26 21.19 -19.01
N ASP A 553 -21.35 21.59 -17.74
CA ASP A 553 -20.82 22.85 -17.22
C ASP A 553 -19.51 22.55 -16.46
N PRO A 554 -18.34 22.82 -17.05
CA PRO A 554 -17.03 22.49 -16.48
C PRO A 554 -16.79 23.18 -15.14
N VAL A 555 -16.25 22.42 -14.17
CA VAL A 555 -15.81 22.96 -12.87
C VAL A 555 -14.33 22.72 -12.66
N LEU A 556 -13.59 23.79 -12.33
CA LEU A 556 -12.23 23.72 -11.81
C LEU A 556 -12.30 23.76 -10.28
N HIS A 557 -11.63 22.83 -9.60
CA HIS A 557 -11.55 22.80 -8.15
C HIS A 557 -10.15 23.23 -7.70
N ARG A 558 -10.07 24.34 -6.95
CA ARG A 558 -8.84 24.86 -6.36
C ARG A 558 -8.96 24.84 -4.84
N ARG A 559 -7.94 24.35 -4.17
CA ARG A 559 -7.85 24.27 -2.71
C ARG A 559 -6.61 25.00 -2.20
N ALA A 560 -6.81 25.87 -1.22
CA ALA A 560 -5.74 26.44 -0.39
C ALA A 560 -5.75 25.79 0.99
N VAL A 561 -4.59 25.38 1.48
CA VAL A 561 -4.35 24.89 2.84
C VAL A 561 -3.34 25.81 3.50
N VAL A 562 -3.73 26.34 4.65
CA VAL A 562 -2.99 27.36 5.39
C VAL A 562 -2.81 26.88 6.83
N ALA A 563 -1.58 26.56 7.21
CA ALA A 563 -1.24 26.20 8.58
C ALA A 563 -1.14 27.47 9.44
N LEU A 564 -1.89 27.50 10.53
CA LEU A 564 -2.08 28.66 11.41
C LEU A 564 -1.67 28.32 12.84
N GLY A 565 -0.47 27.76 13.01
CA GLY A 565 -0.07 27.02 14.21
C GLY A 565 -0.71 25.64 14.22
N GLU A 566 -1.35 25.27 15.33
CA GLU A 566 -2.07 23.99 15.43
C GLU A 566 -3.34 23.96 14.56
N ALA A 567 -3.94 25.12 14.25
CA ALA A 567 -5.11 25.19 13.37
C ALA A 567 -4.72 25.07 11.88
N ILE A 568 -5.65 24.58 11.07
CA ILE A 568 -5.53 24.51 9.60
C ILE A 568 -6.76 25.19 9.00
N LEU A 569 -6.53 26.21 8.18
CA LEU A 569 -7.57 26.78 7.34
C LEU A 569 -7.51 26.15 5.96
N VAL A 570 -8.65 25.64 5.50
CA VAL A 570 -8.84 25.10 4.16
C VAL A 570 -9.86 25.95 3.43
N ILE A 571 -9.54 26.36 2.21
CA ILE A 571 -10.43 27.14 1.35
C ILE A 571 -10.55 26.44 0.02
N ASP A 572 -11.76 26.01 -0.30
CA ASP A 572 -12.10 25.45 -1.61
C ASP A 572 -12.77 26.52 -2.45
N ARG A 573 -12.21 26.82 -3.62
CA ARG A 573 -12.79 27.68 -4.65
C ARG A 573 -13.20 26.84 -5.83
N LEU A 574 -14.48 26.92 -6.19
CA LEU A 574 -15.06 26.25 -7.35
C LEU A 574 -15.75 27.29 -8.22
N GLN A 575 -15.63 27.14 -9.54
CA GLN A 575 -16.21 28.06 -10.49
C GLN A 575 -16.90 27.31 -11.63
N ALA A 576 -18.15 27.69 -11.89
CA ALA A 576 -18.99 27.14 -12.96
C ALA A 576 -19.92 28.23 -13.52
N GLN A 577 -20.55 28.02 -14.68
CA GLN A 577 -21.48 29.02 -15.26
C GLN A 577 -22.92 28.82 -14.76
N GLY A 578 -23.31 27.57 -14.56
CA GLY A 578 -24.61 27.10 -14.11
C GLY A 578 -24.63 26.70 -12.64
N ALA A 579 -25.73 26.04 -12.25
CA ALA A 579 -25.97 25.62 -10.89
C ALA A 579 -25.45 24.20 -10.66
N HIS A 580 -24.71 24.00 -9.58
CA HIS A 580 -24.24 22.69 -9.13
C HIS A 580 -24.53 22.47 -7.64
N LEU A 581 -24.54 21.20 -7.24
CA LEU A 581 -24.43 20.80 -5.84
C LEU A 581 -22.96 20.51 -5.52
N TYR A 582 -22.41 21.26 -4.57
CA TYR A 582 -21.07 21.08 -4.07
C TYR A 582 -21.12 20.49 -2.66
N SER A 583 -20.33 19.46 -2.40
CA SER A 583 -20.22 18.86 -1.07
C SER A 583 -18.77 18.81 -0.62
N GLN A 584 -18.37 19.68 0.31
CA GLN A 584 -17.09 19.54 1.02
C GLN A 584 -17.23 18.45 2.07
N ARG A 585 -16.32 17.47 2.08
CA ARG A 585 -16.38 16.28 2.93
C ARG A 585 -15.23 16.27 3.93
N TRP A 586 -15.52 15.78 5.14
CA TRP A 586 -14.56 15.57 6.23
C TRP A 586 -14.80 14.19 6.86
N PRO A 587 -14.18 13.12 6.33
CA PRO A 587 -14.15 11.81 6.98
C PRO A 587 -13.31 11.90 8.27
N LEU A 588 -13.90 11.52 9.40
CA LEU A 588 -13.24 11.53 10.69
C LEU A 588 -12.78 10.11 11.06
N HIS A 589 -11.80 10.00 11.96
CA HIS A 589 -11.39 8.70 12.51
C HIS A 589 -12.55 8.09 13.35
N PRO A 590 -12.76 6.75 13.31
CA PRO A 590 -13.89 6.09 13.98
C PRO A 590 -13.92 6.25 15.51
N ASP A 591 -12.79 6.54 16.14
CA ASP A 591 -12.68 6.76 17.60
C ASP A 591 -13.20 8.14 18.04
N LEU A 592 -13.43 9.05 17.08
CA LEU A 592 -14.03 10.34 17.36
C LEU A 592 -15.54 10.20 17.52
N GLU A 593 -16.07 10.81 18.56
CA GLU A 593 -17.50 10.96 18.80
C GLU A 593 -17.96 12.39 18.53
N LEU A 594 -19.05 12.55 17.80
CA LEU A 594 -19.53 13.85 17.37
C LEU A 594 -20.55 14.42 18.37
N ASP A 595 -20.36 15.68 18.75
CA ASP A 595 -21.40 16.47 19.41
C ASP A 595 -22.56 16.77 18.44
N ALA A 596 -23.69 17.23 18.99
CA ALA A 596 -24.78 17.76 18.17
C ALA A 596 -24.25 18.89 17.25
N PRO A 597 -24.36 18.77 15.92
CA PRO A 597 -23.92 19.81 15.00
C PRO A 597 -24.60 21.14 15.27
N LEU A 598 -23.83 22.22 15.22
CA LEU A 598 -24.37 23.57 15.14
C LEU A 598 -24.52 23.99 13.68
N VAL A 599 -25.03 25.20 13.44
CA VAL A 599 -25.26 25.71 12.08
C VAL A 599 -23.94 25.84 11.30
N ASP A 600 -22.88 26.24 11.98
CA ASP A 600 -21.60 26.67 11.41
C ASP A 600 -20.40 25.89 11.95
N ARG A 601 -20.61 24.91 12.84
CA ARG A 601 -19.52 24.13 13.42
C ARG A 601 -19.94 22.76 13.90
N VAL A 602 -18.99 21.83 13.88
CA VAL A 602 -19.06 20.55 14.60
C VAL A 602 -17.86 20.37 15.51
N VAL A 603 -18.06 19.64 16.60
CA VAL A 603 -17.01 19.23 17.53
C VAL A 603 -16.99 17.72 17.57
N ALA A 604 -15.83 17.13 17.29
CA ALA A 604 -15.58 15.71 17.42
C ALA A 604 -14.59 15.51 18.57
N ARG A 605 -14.89 14.62 19.52
CA ARG A 605 -14.09 14.37 20.72
C ARG A 605 -13.64 12.93 20.84
N GLN A 606 -12.53 12.75 21.53
CA GLN A 606 -12.04 11.47 22.02
C GLN A 606 -11.40 11.64 23.40
N SER A 607 -10.84 10.58 23.94
CA SER A 607 -10.39 10.52 25.35
C SER A 607 -9.38 11.61 25.75
N ARG A 608 -8.52 12.07 24.84
CA ARG A 608 -7.44 13.02 25.11
C ARG A 608 -7.60 14.38 24.42
N GLY A 609 -8.72 14.62 23.73
CA GLY A 609 -8.85 15.80 22.89
C GLY A 609 -9.89 15.65 21.78
N GLY A 610 -9.60 16.21 20.60
CA GLY A 610 -10.48 16.09 19.45
C GLY A 610 -10.19 17.10 18.35
N LEU A 611 -11.23 17.37 17.56
CA LEU A 611 -11.21 18.26 16.42
C LEU A 611 -12.45 19.17 16.42
N VAL A 612 -12.26 20.47 16.25
CA VAL A 612 -13.33 21.39 15.87
C VAL A 612 -13.25 21.64 14.37
N VAL A 613 -14.38 21.56 13.67
CA VAL A 613 -14.51 21.97 12.26
C VAL A 613 -15.50 23.13 12.22
N ALA A 614 -14.99 24.35 12.06
CA ALA A 614 -15.81 25.55 11.86
C ALA A 614 -15.88 25.88 10.37
N LEU A 615 -17.04 26.34 9.89
CA LEU A 615 -17.37 26.41 8.48
C LEU A 615 -17.98 27.77 8.10
N SER A 616 -17.62 28.26 6.93
CA SER A 616 -18.23 29.42 6.29
C SER A 616 -18.26 29.20 4.78
N ALA A 617 -19.28 29.71 4.10
CA ALA A 617 -19.38 29.61 2.65
C ALA A 617 -19.98 30.89 2.07
N SER A 618 -19.67 31.17 0.81
CA SER A 618 -20.21 32.34 0.10
C SER A 618 -21.71 32.27 -0.19
N HIS A 619 -22.31 31.11 0.03
CA HIS A 619 -23.71 30.81 -0.20
C HIS A 619 -24.30 30.07 1.01
N PRO A 620 -25.65 30.07 1.18
CA PRO A 620 -26.30 29.25 2.19
C PRO A 620 -25.93 27.77 2.03
N PHE A 621 -25.56 27.13 3.13
CA PHE A 621 -25.13 25.74 3.15
C PHE A 621 -25.90 24.93 4.18
N ALA A 622 -25.90 23.61 4.00
CA ALA A 622 -26.37 22.65 4.97
C ALA A 622 -25.17 21.87 5.54
N LEU A 623 -25.02 21.92 6.86
CA LEU A 623 -24.06 21.09 7.57
C LEU A 623 -24.73 19.78 8.00
N THR A 624 -24.19 18.65 7.54
CA THR A 624 -24.68 17.33 7.89
C THR A 624 -23.56 16.44 8.41
N ALA A 625 -23.93 15.45 9.22
CA ALA A 625 -23.02 14.42 9.67
C ALA A 625 -23.72 13.06 9.59
N VAL A 626 -23.03 12.07 9.03
CA VAL A 626 -23.53 10.69 8.92
C VAL A 626 -22.51 9.70 9.47
N ARG A 627 -22.99 8.63 10.12
CA ARG A 627 -22.18 7.49 10.58
C ARG A 627 -22.78 6.20 10.07
N GLY A 628 -22.02 5.42 9.31
CA GLY A 628 -22.41 4.08 8.84
C GLY A 628 -23.67 4.05 7.97
N HIS A 629 -23.84 4.97 7.03
CA HIS A 629 -25.04 5.02 6.19
C HIS A 629 -24.91 4.08 4.98
N GLU A 630 -25.92 3.26 4.70
CA GLU A 630 -25.83 2.23 3.64
C GLU A 630 -26.31 2.67 2.25
N ASN A 631 -27.25 3.63 2.16
CA ASN A 631 -27.87 3.98 0.88
C ASN A 631 -28.21 5.48 0.75
N PRO A 632 -27.32 6.32 0.18
CA PRO A 632 -26.03 5.95 -0.42
C PRO A 632 -24.99 5.59 0.65
N LEU A 633 -24.01 4.76 0.28
CA LEU A 633 -22.94 4.34 1.17
C LEU A 633 -22.07 5.55 1.57
N ARG A 634 -22.02 5.89 2.86
CA ARG A 634 -21.26 7.04 3.40
C ARG A 634 -20.94 6.84 4.88
N GLY A 635 -19.85 7.44 5.37
CA GLY A 635 -19.48 7.37 6.79
C GLY A 635 -19.00 5.97 7.20
N TRP A 636 -18.07 5.42 6.44
CA TRP A 636 -17.44 4.14 6.76
C TRP A 636 -15.92 4.29 6.63
N TRP A 637 -15.20 3.54 7.44
CA TRP A 637 -13.74 3.52 7.45
C TRP A 637 -13.22 2.08 7.45
N SER A 638 -12.04 1.88 6.88
CA SER A 638 -11.41 0.59 6.69
C SER A 638 -9.94 0.64 7.06
N GLU A 639 -9.61 0.13 8.25
CA GLU A 639 -8.23 -0.03 8.70
C GLU A 639 -7.42 -0.94 7.77
N ARG A 640 -8.08 -1.99 7.28
CA ARG A 640 -7.48 -3.10 6.54
C ARG A 640 -8.51 -3.77 5.64
N LEU A 641 -8.02 -4.53 4.67
CA LEU A 641 -8.86 -5.16 3.63
C LEU A 641 -10.01 -5.97 4.23
N GLU A 642 -11.23 -5.76 3.72
CA GLU A 642 -12.51 -6.32 4.16
C GLU A 642 -12.98 -5.91 5.57
N SER A 643 -12.23 -5.07 6.30
CA SER A 643 -12.60 -4.57 7.61
C SER A 643 -13.26 -3.23 7.41
N VAL A 644 -14.57 -3.14 7.65
CA VAL A 644 -15.33 -1.91 7.45
C VAL A 644 -16.16 -1.61 8.68
N VAL A 645 -15.90 -0.45 9.29
CA VAL A 645 -16.56 0.01 10.51
C VAL A 645 -17.24 1.36 10.26
N PRO A 646 -18.35 1.67 10.97
CA PRO A 646 -18.97 2.98 10.88
C PRO A 646 -18.01 4.08 11.35
N SER A 647 -17.89 5.15 10.58
CA SER A 647 -17.17 6.37 10.97
C SER A 647 -17.96 7.63 10.61
N TRP A 648 -17.65 8.75 11.25
CA TRP A 648 -18.31 10.01 10.95
C TRP A 648 -17.82 10.59 9.63
N LEU A 649 -18.76 10.99 8.79
CA LEU A 649 -18.53 11.85 7.64
C LEU A 649 -19.29 13.15 7.85
N VAL A 650 -18.56 14.23 8.11
CA VAL A 650 -19.12 15.59 8.17
C VAL A 650 -19.13 16.16 6.76
N SER A 651 -20.18 16.91 6.40
CA SER A 651 -20.37 17.40 5.05
C SER A 651 -21.04 18.75 5.01
N THR A 652 -20.49 19.63 4.19
CA THR A 652 -21.02 20.97 3.89
C THR A 652 -21.57 20.94 2.48
N ASP A 653 -22.89 20.90 2.36
CA ASP A 653 -23.60 20.84 1.08
C ASP A 653 -24.07 22.24 0.68
N VAL A 654 -23.68 22.70 -0.52
CA VAL A 654 -23.95 24.05 -1.02
C VAL A 654 -24.51 23.98 -2.44
N HIS A 655 -25.65 24.64 -2.66
CA HIS A 655 -26.15 24.91 -4.01
C HIS A 655 -25.70 26.31 -4.43
N ALA A 656 -24.90 26.39 -5.49
CA ALA A 656 -24.33 27.65 -5.94
C ALA A 656 -24.29 27.75 -7.46
N VAL A 657 -24.31 29.00 -7.95
CA VAL A 657 -24.10 29.39 -9.36
C VAL A 657 -22.91 30.35 -9.38
N GLY A 658 -22.04 30.25 -10.39
CA GLY A 658 -20.88 31.12 -10.48
C GLY A 658 -19.73 30.67 -9.59
N ILE A 659 -19.18 31.60 -8.82
CA ILE A 659 -18.04 31.35 -7.92
C ILE A 659 -18.58 30.93 -6.55
N LEU A 660 -18.20 29.72 -6.14
CA LEU A 660 -18.38 29.22 -4.78
C LEU A 660 -17.05 29.21 -4.05
N GLU A 661 -17.05 29.69 -2.81
CA GLU A 661 -15.96 29.44 -1.88
C GLU A 661 -16.50 28.87 -0.58
N ILE A 662 -15.82 27.84 -0.07
CA ILE A 662 -16.09 27.19 1.21
C ILE A 662 -14.80 27.25 2.04
N ALA A 663 -14.88 27.86 3.22
CA ALA A 663 -13.80 27.90 4.19
C ALA A 663 -14.10 26.93 5.35
N ALA A 664 -13.13 26.09 5.69
CA ALA A 664 -13.15 25.22 6.85
C ALA A 664 -11.93 25.50 7.73
N LEU A 665 -12.16 25.84 9.00
CA LEU A 665 -11.13 25.94 10.02
C LEU A 665 -11.14 24.66 10.85
N LEU A 666 -10.10 23.86 10.70
CA LEU A 666 -9.84 22.66 11.47
C LEU A 666 -8.96 23.02 12.67
N VAL A 667 -9.46 22.81 13.89
CA VAL A 667 -8.73 23.07 15.14
C VAL A 667 -8.60 21.77 15.94
N PRO A 668 -7.52 21.01 15.73
CA PRO A 668 -7.12 19.94 16.62
C PRO A 668 -6.85 20.45 18.05
N PHE A 669 -7.14 19.65 19.08
CA PHE A 669 -6.85 20.01 20.48
C PHE A 669 -6.57 18.78 21.36
N GLU A 670 -5.70 18.94 22.36
CA GLU A 670 -5.36 17.94 23.39
C GLU A 670 -5.83 18.39 24.80
N SER A 671 -7.12 18.72 24.96
CA SER A 671 -7.66 19.16 26.25
C SER A 671 -9.13 18.82 26.44
N GLU A 672 -9.62 18.79 27.68
CA GLU A 672 -11.06 18.61 27.96
C GLU A 672 -11.90 19.80 27.49
N SER A 673 -11.32 21.00 27.49
CA SER A 673 -12.01 22.21 27.04
C SER A 673 -11.95 22.33 25.51
N VAL A 674 -13.12 22.48 24.88
CA VAL A 674 -13.18 22.77 23.44
C VAL A 674 -12.65 24.18 23.19
N PRO A 675 -11.64 24.35 22.32
CA PRO A 675 -11.13 25.67 22.00
C PRO A 675 -12.17 26.52 21.25
N ALA A 676 -12.03 27.83 21.34
CA ALA A 676 -12.77 28.73 20.46
C ALA A 676 -12.30 28.55 19.01
N ALA A 677 -13.25 28.30 18.12
CA ALA A 677 -13.03 28.21 16.69
C ALA A 677 -14.21 28.85 15.96
N ALA A 678 -13.92 29.81 15.08
CA ALA A 678 -14.88 30.40 14.16
C ALA A 678 -14.16 30.84 12.88
N VAL A 679 -14.89 30.85 11.78
CA VAL A 679 -14.41 31.33 10.49
C VAL A 679 -15.49 32.16 9.81
N GLN A 680 -15.10 33.29 9.24
CA GLN A 680 -15.97 34.15 8.44
C GLN A 680 -15.32 34.42 7.10
N LEU A 681 -16.11 34.28 6.04
CA LEU A 681 -15.68 34.41 4.66
C LEU A 681 -16.35 35.63 4.01
N GLU A 682 -15.53 36.53 3.49
CA GLU A 682 -15.98 37.62 2.59
C GLU A 682 -15.36 37.39 1.21
N VAL A 683 -16.22 37.08 0.23
CA VAL A 683 -15.78 36.73 -1.14
C VAL A 683 -15.88 37.95 -2.04
N GLY A 684 -14.72 38.43 -2.50
CA GLY A 684 -14.63 39.35 -3.63
C GLY A 684 -14.52 38.62 -4.96
N GLU A 685 -14.52 39.39 -6.06
CA GLU A 685 -14.36 38.83 -7.41
C GLU A 685 -13.02 38.08 -7.59
N ARG A 686 -11.96 38.60 -6.94
CA ARG A 686 -10.59 38.05 -7.00
C ARG A 686 -10.04 37.67 -5.63
N VAL A 687 -10.15 38.59 -4.67
CA VAL A 687 -9.59 38.44 -3.33
C VAL A 687 -10.66 37.92 -2.39
N THR A 688 -10.31 36.85 -1.70
CA THR A 688 -11.07 36.26 -0.59
C THR A 688 -10.48 36.77 0.71
N ARG A 689 -11.32 37.28 1.60
CA ARG A 689 -10.93 37.61 2.98
C ARG A 689 -11.50 36.58 3.93
N VAL A 690 -10.66 36.04 4.79
CA VAL A 690 -11.04 35.07 5.81
C VAL A 690 -10.60 35.57 7.16
N GLU A 691 -11.57 35.80 8.03
CA GLU A 691 -11.34 36.07 9.45
C GLU A 691 -11.48 34.76 10.21
N VAL A 692 -10.47 34.42 11.01
CA VAL A 692 -10.47 33.20 11.82
C VAL A 692 -10.27 33.54 13.29
N LEU A 693 -11.07 32.93 14.15
CA LEU A 693 -10.84 32.85 15.59
C LEU A 693 -10.28 31.47 15.90
N LYS A 694 -9.10 31.40 16.52
CA LYS A 694 -8.39 30.16 16.86
C LYS A 694 -7.90 30.22 18.33
N PRO A 695 -7.44 29.10 18.93
CA PRO A 695 -6.79 29.16 20.23
C PRO A 695 -5.63 30.16 20.12
N HIS A 696 -5.63 31.18 20.97
CA HIS A 696 -4.61 32.26 21.04
C HIS A 696 -4.79 33.49 20.13
N GLY A 697 -5.89 33.65 19.41
CA GLY A 697 -6.24 34.96 18.83
C GLY A 697 -7.04 34.91 17.54
N GLU A 698 -7.20 36.10 16.96
CA GLU A 698 -7.85 36.30 15.68
C GLU A 698 -6.84 36.68 14.59
N GLU A 699 -7.04 36.16 13.39
CA GLU A 699 -6.18 36.42 12.24
C GLU A 699 -7.03 36.71 11.01
N LEU A 700 -6.62 37.72 10.24
CA LEU A 700 -7.20 38.06 8.94
C LEU A 700 -6.26 37.56 7.85
N ILE A 701 -6.81 36.79 6.92
CA ILE A 701 -6.09 36.19 5.81
C ILE A 701 -6.74 36.65 4.51
N GLU A 702 -5.99 37.28 3.63
CA GLU A 702 -6.43 37.66 2.29
C GLU A 702 -5.75 36.75 1.27
N LEU A 703 -6.51 36.14 0.35
CA LEU A 703 -5.99 35.28 -0.72
C LEU A 703 -6.54 35.71 -2.09
N ASP A 704 -5.68 35.89 -3.10
CA ASP A 704 -6.12 36.01 -4.51
C ASP A 704 -6.22 34.62 -5.14
N LEU A 705 -7.31 33.90 -4.83
CA LEU A 705 -7.61 32.60 -5.42
C LEU A 705 -8.21 32.70 -6.83
N GLY A 706 -8.49 33.91 -7.33
CA GLY A 706 -8.92 34.14 -8.71
C GLY A 706 -7.76 34.27 -9.72
N SER A 707 -6.54 34.49 -9.23
CA SER A 707 -5.33 34.68 -10.04
C SER A 707 -4.59 33.36 -10.32
N PRO A 708 -3.91 33.20 -11.47
CA PRO A 708 -2.95 32.12 -11.68
C PRO A 708 -1.74 32.20 -10.73
N VAL A 709 -1.43 33.42 -10.26
CA VAL A 709 -0.40 33.69 -9.23
C VAL A 709 -1.14 34.01 -7.95
N VAL A 710 -1.17 33.06 -7.01
CA VAL A 710 -1.89 33.22 -5.75
C VAL A 710 -1.04 34.05 -4.79
N GLU A 711 -1.53 35.24 -4.43
CA GLU A 711 -0.96 36.06 -3.35
C GLU A 711 -1.70 35.77 -2.04
N ILE A 712 -0.95 35.68 -0.94
CA ILE A 712 -1.53 35.54 0.41
C ILE A 712 -0.95 36.63 1.30
N ARG A 713 -1.83 37.31 2.05
CA ARG A 713 -1.46 38.30 3.06
C ARG A 713 -2.09 37.93 4.39
N ARG A 714 -1.32 38.06 5.46
CA ARG A 714 -1.75 37.78 6.82
C ARG A 714 -1.55 39.00 7.70
N ALA A 715 -2.54 39.28 8.53
CA ALA A 715 -2.46 40.33 9.53
C ALA A 715 -3.15 39.86 10.82
N ALA A 716 -2.65 40.33 11.96
CA ALA A 716 -3.43 40.25 13.20
C ALA A 716 -4.74 41.00 12.99
N SER A 717 -5.87 40.37 13.32
CA SER A 717 -7.18 41.02 13.21
C SER A 717 -7.21 42.31 14.03
N MET A 718 -7.68 43.40 13.42
CA MET A 718 -7.88 44.68 14.11
C MET A 718 -9.24 44.78 14.82
N MET A 719 -10.04 43.71 14.87
CA MET A 719 -11.33 43.72 15.56
C MET A 719 -11.15 43.80 17.08
N ARG A 720 -11.15 45.04 17.56
CA ARG A 720 -11.32 45.40 18.96
C ARG A 720 -12.70 44.95 19.44
N ALA A 721 -12.71 44.34 20.62
CA ALA A 721 -13.81 44.17 21.56
C ALA A 721 -15.11 44.93 21.19
N ARG A 722 -16.18 44.17 20.91
CA ARG A 722 -17.55 44.65 21.02
C ARG A 722 -18.42 43.61 21.71
#